data_AF-A0A1S3IL25-F1
#
_entry.id   AF-A0A1S3IL25-F1
#
_cell.length_a   1.000
_cell.length_b   1.000
_cell.length_c   1.000
_cell.angle_alpha   90.00
_cell.angle_beta   90.00
_cell.angle_gamma   90.00
#
_symmetry.space_group_name_H-M   'P 1'
#
loop_
_entity.id
_entity.type
_entity.pdbx_description
1 polymer ?
#
loop_
_entity_poly.entity_id
_entity_poly.type
_entity_poly.pdbx_seq_one_letter_code
_entity_poly.pdbx_strand_id
1 'polypeptide(L)'
;MPRTRRRRAVPNADDGPPATRSRMTVGDSGVSLSEGRHKLVTDEKFMEMNKVLNNIDEENGLKFIEADFHIEDNRKDHHTLEYEHKDLIVRRGQPFTLMLKFDQHVYTSDLITLQFCIGDRPLQSKRTVVRVPVLFHSSETLSTAENWSAVINERSGQSVSVTVTPSAEAMVGKYQLFVETKRNDKENRQQAKSPIYVLFNAWCKDDAVYMADDDLKEEYVLNEKGRLWRGTVNNFGGSPWNFGQFEDVSLDAALYVLQKAKITGPALGNPVIVTRTFTAQTNSMDDRGILEGRWAQDFPQPSTKPWIWTGSADILEQFMEKKKTVKYGQCWVFSGVLCTLCRAVGIPCRSVTNFESAHDSDGSVTIDVHWNEAGEPVEELNDSIWNFHVWNEAWFKRTDLPSGNDGWQVIDATPQESSGGLMQCGPAPLSAIKAGNVYYNYDTPFVFAEVNGDRIHWEVKKDGSMECIYIEKYKVGRFISTKAVGSNEREDLTSAYKFKEGSDAERAAVRHAFKFGSRREQKVYKPEAEDVSFKITIPPVVATGKDFNVQLDLKNNGNSIRDVKATLTALTSFYTGVPSDRIKCQTFEITLDPDQEKSIDIDVLADDYMELLKPDALIQVYAKARVQQTGQAFVREDTVDLSPSMEVDVLKLQAPERVNRSEPFELRMKFTNPLKIPITKGMFRIEAAHIVRSKVIPIKQTIAPGAEVVETCVLTAKLLGQTEILVNFSSDQMVGIYASTNLYVHI
;
A
#
# COMPACT_ATOMS: atom_id res chain seq x y z
N MET A 1 -54.50 -50.33 -2.93
CA MET A 1 -53.19 -50.91 -3.34
C MET A 1 -53.25 -51.24 -4.82
N PRO A 2 -52.15 -51.17 -5.59
CA PRO A 2 -50.79 -50.70 -5.26
C PRO A 2 -50.48 -49.35 -5.97
N ARG A 3 -49.94 -48.32 -5.32
CA ARG A 3 -48.55 -48.10 -4.85
C ARG A 3 -47.49 -48.14 -5.96
N THR A 4 -47.17 -46.97 -6.52
CA THR A 4 -45.80 -46.61 -6.93
C THR A 4 -45.51 -45.16 -6.52
N ARG A 5 -44.49 -45.01 -5.67
CA ARG A 5 -44.04 -43.76 -5.04
C ARG A 5 -43.42 -42.83 -6.09
N ARG A 6 -43.97 -41.63 -6.28
CA ARG A 6 -43.22 -40.49 -6.85
C ARG A 6 -42.37 -39.87 -5.74
N ARG A 7 -41.06 -40.08 -5.80
CA ARG A 7 -40.08 -39.37 -4.95
C ARG A 7 -40.01 -37.91 -5.40
N ARG A 8 -40.08 -37.00 -4.42
CA ARG A 8 -39.69 -35.59 -4.52
C ARG A 8 -38.27 -35.50 -5.08
N ALA A 9 -38.09 -34.74 -6.14
CA ALA A 9 -36.77 -34.28 -6.56
C ALA A 9 -36.35 -33.15 -5.60
N VAL A 10 -35.25 -33.40 -4.89
CA VAL A 10 -34.44 -32.39 -4.21
C VAL A 10 -33.61 -31.71 -5.31
N PRO A 11 -33.45 -30.38 -5.34
CA PRO A 11 -32.46 -29.77 -6.23
C PRO A 11 -31.08 -30.12 -5.66
N ASN A 12 -30.31 -30.89 -6.41
CA ASN A 12 -28.88 -31.05 -6.17
C ASN A 12 -28.24 -29.67 -6.37
N ALA A 13 -27.70 -29.12 -5.29
CA ALA A 13 -26.65 -28.14 -5.32
C ALA A 13 -25.40 -28.84 -5.89
N ASP A 14 -25.07 -28.54 -7.14
CA ASP A 14 -23.81 -28.94 -7.78
C ASP A 14 -23.47 -27.91 -8.87
N ASP A 15 -23.44 -26.64 -8.48
CA ASP A 15 -22.64 -25.64 -9.20
C ASP A 15 -21.25 -25.66 -8.58
N GLY A 16 -20.39 -26.49 -9.17
CA GLY A 16 -18.96 -26.51 -8.86
C GLY A 16 -18.33 -25.14 -9.15
N PRO A 17 -17.22 -24.79 -8.46
CA PRO A 17 -16.54 -23.53 -8.66
C PRO A 17 -16.08 -23.38 -10.12
N PRO A 18 -16.05 -22.16 -10.67
CA PRO A 18 -15.56 -21.94 -12.02
C PRO A 18 -14.13 -22.48 -12.11
N ALA A 19 -13.88 -23.25 -13.17
CA ALA A 19 -12.65 -24.00 -13.38
C ALA A 19 -11.40 -23.15 -13.07
N THR A 20 -10.83 -23.38 -11.89
CA THR A 20 -9.47 -22.98 -11.56
C THR A 20 -8.58 -23.52 -12.66
N ARG A 21 -7.96 -22.63 -13.46
CA ARG A 21 -6.79 -23.02 -14.25
C ARG A 21 -5.84 -23.71 -13.29
N SER A 22 -5.64 -25.01 -13.48
CA SER A 22 -4.66 -25.79 -12.75
C SER A 22 -3.29 -25.12 -12.94
N ARG A 23 -2.89 -24.31 -11.96
CA ARG A 23 -1.52 -23.85 -11.79
C ARG A 23 -0.76 -25.08 -11.32
N MET A 24 -0.15 -25.78 -12.28
CA MET A 24 0.71 -26.92 -11.98
C MET A 24 1.89 -26.47 -11.12
N THR A 25 1.80 -26.75 -9.83
CA THR A 25 2.95 -26.91 -8.94
C THR A 25 3.59 -28.25 -9.28
N VAL A 26 4.88 -28.24 -9.62
CA VAL A 26 5.69 -29.46 -9.62
C VAL A 26 5.69 -29.95 -8.17
N GLY A 27 5.07 -31.12 -7.94
CA GLY A 27 5.15 -31.79 -6.65
C GLY A 27 6.58 -32.23 -6.37
N ASP A 28 6.91 -32.29 -5.08
CA ASP A 28 8.21 -32.66 -4.49
C ASP A 28 8.66 -34.12 -4.77
N SER A 29 8.04 -34.79 -5.73
CA SER A 29 8.42 -36.12 -6.18
C SER A 29 9.36 -35.97 -7.38
N GLY A 30 10.63 -36.36 -7.21
CA GLY A 30 11.70 -36.27 -8.22
C GLY A 30 11.51 -37.08 -9.51
N VAL A 31 10.29 -37.17 -10.04
CA VAL A 31 9.91 -37.88 -11.26
C VAL A 31 9.54 -36.84 -12.33
N SER A 32 10.34 -36.80 -13.40
CA SER A 32 10.05 -36.03 -14.62
C SER A 32 8.74 -36.53 -15.24
N LEU A 33 7.63 -35.82 -15.02
CA LEU A 33 6.37 -36.06 -15.73
C LEU A 33 6.45 -35.43 -17.12
N SER A 34 6.50 -36.26 -18.17
CA SER A 34 6.37 -35.81 -19.56
C SER A 34 4.89 -35.72 -19.91
N GLU A 35 4.27 -34.58 -19.68
CA GLU A 35 3.04 -34.24 -20.40
C GLU A 35 3.47 -33.69 -21.77
N GLY A 36 2.86 -34.14 -22.87
CA GLY A 36 3.28 -33.87 -24.26
C GLY A 36 3.38 -32.41 -24.71
N ARG A 37 3.32 -31.43 -23.80
CA ARG A 37 3.56 -29.99 -24.00
C ARG A 37 4.90 -29.51 -23.41
N HIS A 38 5.40 -30.12 -22.32
CA HIS A 38 6.59 -29.67 -21.61
C HIS A 38 7.42 -30.84 -21.07
N LYS A 39 8.76 -30.73 -21.16
CA LYS A 39 9.66 -31.56 -20.35
C LYS A 39 9.79 -30.91 -18.97
N LEU A 40 9.08 -31.43 -17.97
CA LEU A 40 9.14 -30.93 -16.61
C LEU A 40 10.38 -31.53 -15.91
N VAL A 41 11.35 -30.67 -15.61
CA VAL A 41 12.53 -30.97 -14.79
C VAL A 41 12.42 -30.08 -13.55
N THR A 42 12.78 -30.57 -12.37
CA THR A 42 12.80 -29.76 -11.14
C THR A 42 13.88 -28.67 -11.23
N ASP A 43 13.79 -27.63 -10.38
CA ASP A 43 14.77 -26.54 -10.38
C ASP A 43 16.16 -27.05 -9.99
N GLU A 44 16.25 -27.99 -9.05
CA GLU A 44 17.51 -28.61 -8.62
C GLU A 44 18.16 -29.37 -9.77
N LYS A 45 17.39 -30.23 -10.45
CA LYS A 45 17.91 -31.00 -11.59
C LYS A 45 18.26 -30.11 -12.78
N PHE A 46 17.52 -29.01 -12.98
CA PHE A 46 17.89 -28.01 -13.98
C PHE A 46 19.25 -27.36 -13.63
N MET A 47 19.45 -26.97 -12.37
CA MET A 47 20.71 -26.39 -11.90
C MET A 47 21.88 -27.35 -12.08
N GLU A 48 21.74 -28.63 -11.70
CA GLU A 48 22.78 -29.66 -11.88
C GLU A 48 23.18 -29.86 -13.35
N MET A 49 22.19 -29.81 -14.26
CA MET A 49 22.43 -29.99 -15.69
C MET A 49 22.95 -28.71 -16.37
N ASN A 50 22.79 -27.55 -15.74
CA ASN A 50 23.12 -26.26 -16.33
C ASN A 50 24.63 -26.02 -16.25
N LYS A 51 25.32 -26.35 -17.35
CA LYS A 51 26.76 -26.16 -17.49
C LYS A 51 27.27 -24.74 -17.22
N VAL A 52 26.40 -23.72 -17.23
CA VAL A 52 26.78 -22.34 -16.87
C VAL A 52 27.15 -22.20 -15.39
N LEU A 53 26.57 -23.04 -14.53
CA LEU A 53 26.77 -23.01 -13.07
C LEU A 53 27.91 -23.90 -12.58
N ASN A 54 28.49 -24.71 -13.45
CA ASN A 54 29.52 -25.67 -13.07
C ASN A 54 30.89 -24.99 -12.95
N ASN A 55 31.66 -25.31 -11.92
CA ASN A 55 33.09 -24.95 -11.91
C ASN A 55 33.84 -25.67 -13.04
N ILE A 56 34.86 -25.03 -13.58
CA ILE A 56 35.80 -25.60 -14.57
C ILE A 56 37.19 -25.46 -13.96
N ASP A 57 37.92 -26.57 -13.85
CA ASP A 57 39.27 -26.60 -13.28
C ASP A 57 40.22 -27.33 -14.24
N GLU A 58 40.88 -26.58 -15.12
CA GLU A 58 41.90 -27.12 -16.01
C GLU A 58 43.30 -26.88 -15.44
N GLU A 59 44.09 -27.96 -15.39
CA GLU A 59 45.49 -27.91 -14.93
C GLU A 59 46.31 -26.90 -15.74
N ASN A 60 47.20 -26.19 -15.05
CA ASN A 60 48.11 -25.18 -15.59
C ASN A 60 47.43 -23.91 -16.15
N GLY A 61 46.12 -23.71 -15.95
CA GLY A 61 45.47 -22.42 -16.20
C GLY A 61 45.57 -21.44 -15.02
N LEU A 62 45.13 -20.21 -15.23
CA LEU A 62 44.98 -19.20 -14.17
C LEU A 62 43.77 -19.57 -13.30
N LYS A 63 43.90 -19.56 -11.97
CA LYS A 63 42.79 -19.91 -11.09
C LYS A 63 42.43 -18.76 -10.18
N PHE A 64 41.13 -18.44 -10.14
CA PHE A 64 40.57 -17.57 -9.12
C PHE A 64 40.67 -18.24 -7.74
N ILE A 65 40.93 -17.45 -6.70
CA ILE A 65 40.99 -17.92 -5.30
C ILE A 65 39.85 -17.31 -4.49
N GLU A 66 39.77 -15.98 -4.46
CA GLU A 66 38.80 -15.25 -3.65
C GLU A 66 38.59 -13.83 -4.19
N ALA A 67 37.45 -13.25 -3.82
CA ALA A 67 37.12 -11.87 -4.11
C ALA A 67 36.93 -11.10 -2.80
N ASP A 68 37.57 -9.94 -2.69
CA ASP A 68 37.17 -8.90 -1.74
C ASP A 68 36.11 -8.03 -2.41
N PHE A 69 34.96 -7.93 -1.76
CA PHE A 69 33.81 -7.19 -2.26
C PHE A 69 33.79 -5.73 -1.80
N HIS A 70 34.78 -5.28 -1.02
CA HIS A 70 34.84 -3.92 -0.47
C HIS A 70 33.50 -3.47 0.11
N ILE A 71 32.89 -4.34 0.93
CA ILE A 71 31.47 -4.27 1.29
C ILE A 71 31.12 -2.91 1.92
N GLU A 72 31.92 -2.41 2.84
CA GLU A 72 31.66 -1.15 3.53
C GLU A 72 31.72 0.05 2.58
N ASP A 73 32.82 0.19 1.82
CA ASP A 73 33.01 1.31 0.88
C ASP A 73 31.96 1.30 -0.23
N ASN A 74 31.74 0.15 -0.87
CA ASN A 74 30.74 0.06 -1.93
C ASN A 74 29.33 0.32 -1.39
N ARG A 75 28.96 -0.21 -0.23
CA ARG A 75 27.61 0.04 0.31
C ARG A 75 27.42 1.50 0.73
N LYS A 76 28.48 2.18 1.16
CA LYS A 76 28.46 3.61 1.44
C LYS A 76 28.16 4.40 0.18
N ASP A 77 28.91 4.15 -0.89
CA ASP A 77 28.76 4.88 -2.16
C ASP A 77 27.43 4.57 -2.85
N HIS A 78 26.86 3.38 -2.61
CA HIS A 78 25.58 2.97 -3.19
C HIS A 78 24.36 3.28 -2.31
N HIS A 79 24.51 3.95 -1.17
CA HIS A 79 23.42 4.24 -0.24
C HIS A 79 22.68 2.97 0.21
N THR A 80 23.44 1.98 0.67
CA THR A 80 22.95 0.68 1.13
C THR A 80 23.62 0.23 2.43
N LEU A 81 24.27 1.12 3.21
CA LEU A 81 24.92 0.75 4.48
C LEU A 81 23.92 0.30 5.54
N GLU A 82 22.72 0.87 5.53
CA GLU A 82 21.71 0.72 6.57
C GLU A 82 21.09 -0.68 6.59
N TYR A 83 21.07 -1.38 5.44
CA TYR A 83 20.52 -2.75 5.36
C TYR A 83 21.21 -3.69 6.38
N GLU A 84 20.44 -4.41 7.18
CA GLU A 84 20.93 -5.41 8.14
C GLU A 84 21.33 -6.73 7.43
N HIS A 85 22.06 -6.61 6.32
CA HIS A 85 22.53 -7.73 5.50
C HIS A 85 24.06 -7.80 5.52
N LYS A 86 24.62 -9.01 5.44
CA LYS A 86 26.09 -9.21 5.46
C LYS A 86 26.76 -9.15 4.10
N ASP A 87 26.02 -9.47 3.04
CA ASP A 87 26.54 -9.53 1.67
C ASP A 87 26.53 -8.15 0.99
N LEU A 88 27.24 -8.03 -0.14
CA LEU A 88 27.30 -6.80 -0.92
C LEU A 88 25.93 -6.47 -1.52
N ILE A 89 25.46 -5.24 -1.30
CA ILE A 89 24.25 -4.68 -1.91
C ILE A 89 24.66 -3.43 -2.69
N VAL A 90 24.44 -3.43 -4.01
CA VAL A 90 24.71 -2.31 -4.90
C VAL A 90 23.45 -1.91 -5.66
N ARG A 91 23.48 -0.74 -6.26
CA ARG A 91 22.40 -0.22 -7.12
C ARG A 91 22.85 -0.26 -8.58
N ARG A 92 21.94 -0.65 -9.48
CA ARG A 92 22.22 -0.78 -10.91
C ARG A 92 22.63 0.55 -11.55
N GLY A 93 23.34 0.52 -12.67
CA GLY A 93 23.79 1.75 -13.35
C GLY A 93 24.87 2.56 -12.63
N GLN A 94 25.43 2.06 -11.51
CA GLN A 94 26.49 2.72 -10.75
C GLN A 94 27.69 1.77 -10.57
N PRO A 95 28.94 2.26 -10.72
CA PRO A 95 30.14 1.45 -10.56
C PRO A 95 30.40 1.05 -9.11
N PHE A 96 30.88 -0.19 -8.90
CA PHE A 96 31.42 -0.69 -7.64
C PHE A 96 32.76 -1.39 -7.87
N THR A 97 33.57 -1.53 -6.82
CA THR A 97 34.92 -2.11 -6.92
C THR A 97 34.98 -3.53 -6.35
N LEU A 98 35.69 -4.42 -7.05
CA LEU A 98 36.05 -5.76 -6.58
C LEU A 98 37.57 -5.92 -6.58
N MET A 99 38.13 -6.58 -5.58
CA MET A 99 39.50 -7.11 -5.64
C MET A 99 39.45 -8.61 -5.92
N LEU A 100 39.97 -9.03 -7.06
CA LEU A 100 40.06 -10.44 -7.43
C LEU A 100 41.47 -10.95 -7.15
N LYS A 101 41.58 -12.05 -6.43
CA LYS A 101 42.85 -12.72 -6.14
C LYS A 101 42.93 -14.03 -6.90
N PHE A 102 44.10 -14.28 -7.48
CA PHE A 102 44.40 -15.46 -8.28
C PHE A 102 45.55 -16.26 -7.66
N ASP A 103 45.76 -17.49 -8.14
CA ASP A 103 46.82 -18.39 -7.68
C ASP A 103 48.23 -17.98 -8.15
N GLN A 104 48.30 -17.09 -9.13
CA GLN A 104 49.54 -16.66 -9.75
C GLN A 104 49.38 -15.26 -10.38
N HIS A 105 50.50 -14.71 -10.86
CA HIS A 105 50.53 -13.38 -11.46
C HIS A 105 49.58 -13.27 -12.66
N VAL A 106 48.87 -12.14 -12.80
CA VAL A 106 47.95 -11.88 -13.92
C VAL A 106 48.64 -11.04 -15.00
N TYR A 107 48.78 -11.59 -16.20
CA TYR A 107 49.34 -10.92 -17.37
C TYR A 107 48.25 -10.24 -18.20
N THR A 108 48.63 -9.27 -19.03
CA THR A 108 47.69 -8.59 -19.95
C THR A 108 47.18 -9.48 -21.08
N SER A 109 47.85 -10.61 -21.32
CA SER A 109 47.42 -11.64 -22.27
C SER A 109 46.35 -12.56 -21.71
N ASP A 110 46.10 -12.53 -20.40
CA ASP A 110 45.06 -13.35 -19.79
C ASP A 110 43.70 -12.72 -20.06
N LEU A 111 42.70 -13.56 -20.35
CA LEU A 111 41.33 -13.11 -20.46
C LEU A 111 40.63 -13.41 -19.13
N ILE A 112 40.01 -12.38 -18.55
CA ILE A 112 39.16 -12.51 -17.36
C ILE A 112 37.75 -12.11 -17.77
N THR A 113 36.75 -12.92 -17.42
CA THR A 113 35.33 -12.64 -17.63
C THR A 113 34.59 -12.82 -16.31
N LEU A 114 33.79 -11.82 -15.93
CA LEU A 114 32.89 -11.91 -14.78
C LEU A 114 31.53 -12.40 -15.25
N GLN A 115 31.08 -13.55 -14.77
CA GLN A 115 29.79 -14.12 -15.08
C GLN A 115 28.82 -13.92 -13.90
N PHE A 116 27.78 -13.12 -14.11
CA PHE A 116 26.72 -12.86 -13.15
C PHE A 116 25.48 -13.70 -13.51
N CYS A 117 25.02 -14.54 -12.58
CA CYS A 117 23.84 -15.40 -12.75
C CYS A 117 22.75 -15.00 -11.75
N ILE A 118 21.49 -14.91 -12.19
CA ILE A 118 20.33 -14.58 -11.34
C ILE A 118 19.17 -15.58 -11.53
N GLY A 119 18.50 -15.90 -10.43
CA GLY A 119 17.34 -16.80 -10.37
C GLY A 119 17.71 -18.29 -10.46
N ASP A 120 16.70 -19.15 -10.32
CA ASP A 120 16.90 -20.61 -10.19
C ASP A 120 17.16 -21.30 -11.55
N ARG A 121 16.80 -20.63 -12.65
CA ARG A 121 16.99 -21.13 -14.02
C ARG A 121 17.74 -20.12 -14.91
N PRO A 122 19.01 -19.84 -14.62
CA PRO A 122 19.76 -18.81 -15.33
C PRO A 122 20.09 -19.26 -16.76
N LEU A 123 19.79 -18.39 -17.73
CA LEU A 123 19.94 -18.61 -19.17
C LEU A 123 20.44 -17.33 -19.85
N GLN A 124 21.51 -17.45 -20.63
CA GLN A 124 22.06 -16.31 -21.39
C GLN A 124 21.05 -15.72 -22.38
N SER A 125 20.25 -16.57 -23.04
CA SER A 125 19.19 -16.14 -23.97
C SER A 125 18.05 -15.36 -23.30
N LYS A 126 17.97 -15.39 -21.96
CA LYS A 126 17.01 -14.63 -21.15
C LYS A 126 17.66 -13.50 -20.37
N ARG A 127 18.95 -13.20 -20.64
CA ARG A 127 19.78 -12.22 -19.95
C ARG A 127 19.99 -12.50 -18.45
N THR A 128 19.55 -13.66 -17.93
CA THR A 128 19.77 -14.10 -16.53
C THR A 128 21.15 -14.71 -16.29
N VAL A 129 21.97 -14.76 -17.34
CA VAL A 129 23.43 -14.97 -17.29
C VAL A 129 24.06 -13.82 -18.06
N VAL A 130 24.87 -13.01 -17.39
CA VAL A 130 25.60 -11.89 -17.99
C VAL A 130 27.09 -12.18 -17.87
N ARG A 131 27.78 -12.30 -19.01
CA ARG A 131 29.25 -12.43 -19.06
C ARG A 131 29.85 -11.09 -19.45
N VAL A 132 30.69 -10.56 -18.58
CA VAL A 132 31.31 -9.23 -18.72
C VAL A 132 32.81 -9.42 -18.84
N PRO A 133 33.38 -9.28 -20.05
CA PRO A 133 34.83 -9.28 -20.23
C PRO A 133 35.45 -8.12 -19.44
N VAL A 134 36.54 -8.40 -18.72
CA VAL A 134 37.29 -7.39 -17.99
C VAL A 134 38.27 -6.72 -18.95
N LEU A 135 38.08 -5.42 -19.18
CA LEU A 135 38.90 -4.64 -20.11
C LEU A 135 40.18 -4.14 -19.45
N PHE A 136 41.31 -4.30 -20.16
CA PHE A 136 42.64 -3.89 -19.70
C PHE A 136 42.99 -2.42 -20.03
N HIS A 137 42.21 -1.77 -20.91
CA HIS A 137 42.43 -0.37 -21.31
C HIS A 137 41.14 0.44 -21.21
N SER A 138 41.20 1.60 -20.56
CA SER A 138 40.04 2.48 -20.33
C SER A 138 39.52 3.16 -21.60
N SER A 139 40.31 3.23 -22.68
CA SER A 139 39.88 3.81 -23.97
C SER A 139 38.90 2.93 -24.75
N GLU A 140 38.65 1.69 -24.30
CA GLU A 140 37.70 0.74 -24.89
C GLU A 140 36.32 0.75 -24.18
N THR A 141 35.99 1.81 -23.43
CA THR A 141 34.71 1.92 -22.73
C THR A 141 33.53 1.90 -23.70
N LEU A 142 32.86 0.74 -23.78
CA LEU A 142 31.53 0.53 -24.35
C LEU A 142 30.41 0.80 -23.32
N SER A 143 30.67 1.63 -22.28
CA SER A 143 29.72 1.87 -21.21
C SER A 143 28.56 2.75 -21.70
N THR A 144 27.57 2.12 -22.32
CA THR A 144 26.24 2.68 -22.46
C THR A 144 25.43 2.31 -21.23
N ALA A 145 24.41 3.11 -20.90
CA ALA A 145 23.46 2.82 -19.83
C ALA A 145 22.87 1.39 -19.91
N GLU A 146 22.77 0.83 -21.11
CA GLU A 146 22.15 -0.47 -21.39
C GLU A 146 23.07 -1.67 -21.09
N ASN A 147 24.38 -1.48 -21.00
CA ASN A 147 25.34 -2.59 -20.94
C ASN A 147 26.09 -2.69 -19.62
N TRP A 148 26.42 -3.93 -19.23
CA TRP A 148 27.37 -4.17 -18.14
C TRP A 148 28.80 -3.94 -18.63
N SER A 149 29.65 -3.37 -17.78
CA SER A 149 31.08 -3.19 -18.06
C SER A 149 31.95 -3.56 -16.86
N ALA A 150 33.17 -4.02 -17.13
CA ALA A 150 34.19 -4.29 -16.13
C ALA A 150 35.55 -3.79 -16.64
N VAL A 151 36.24 -2.97 -15.85
CA VAL A 151 37.51 -2.35 -16.23
C VAL A 151 38.51 -2.51 -15.09
N ILE A 152 39.77 -2.84 -15.42
CA ILE A 152 40.83 -2.92 -14.42
C ILE A 152 41.22 -1.51 -13.96
N ASN A 153 41.21 -1.29 -12.65
CA ASN A 153 41.73 -0.06 -12.04
C ASN A 153 43.21 -0.18 -11.71
N GLU A 154 43.58 -1.29 -11.06
CA GLU A 154 44.91 -1.54 -10.55
C GLU A 154 45.25 -3.02 -10.66
N ARG A 155 46.53 -3.32 -10.88
CA ARG A 155 47.06 -4.68 -10.86
C ARG A 155 48.29 -4.73 -9.99
N SER A 156 48.28 -5.66 -9.03
CA SER A 156 49.42 -5.90 -8.15
C SER A 156 49.65 -7.40 -8.00
N GLY A 157 50.64 -7.92 -8.73
CA GLY A 157 51.03 -9.33 -8.64
C GLY A 157 49.89 -10.29 -9.01
N GLN A 158 49.37 -10.97 -7.98
CA GLN A 158 48.28 -11.96 -8.06
C GLN A 158 46.89 -11.35 -7.88
N SER A 159 46.80 -10.04 -7.64
CA SER A 159 45.55 -9.33 -7.38
C SER A 159 45.24 -8.33 -8.48
N VAL A 160 43.96 -8.24 -8.82
CA VAL A 160 43.41 -7.29 -9.80
C VAL A 160 42.24 -6.55 -9.19
N SER A 161 42.32 -5.22 -9.13
CA SER A 161 41.19 -4.36 -8.80
C SER A 161 40.37 -4.10 -10.05
N VAL A 162 39.07 -4.37 -9.99
CA VAL A 162 38.14 -4.23 -11.12
C VAL A 162 36.99 -3.31 -10.71
N THR A 163 36.75 -2.26 -11.48
CA THR A 163 35.48 -1.51 -11.42
C THR A 163 34.45 -2.22 -12.29
N VAL A 164 33.33 -2.61 -11.69
CA VAL A 164 32.19 -3.21 -12.38
C VAL A 164 31.04 -2.20 -12.39
N THR A 165 30.43 -1.97 -13.55
CA THR A 165 29.22 -1.15 -13.68
C THR A 165 28.09 -2.03 -14.22
N PRO A 166 27.07 -2.35 -13.41
CA PRO A 166 25.86 -2.97 -13.91
C PRO A 166 25.12 -2.05 -14.88
N SER A 167 24.47 -2.62 -15.88
CA SER A 167 23.50 -1.89 -16.72
C SER A 167 22.45 -1.19 -15.85
N ALA A 168 22.00 0.01 -16.24
CA ALA A 168 20.88 0.69 -15.59
C ALA A 168 19.54 -0.05 -15.78
N GLU A 169 19.48 -1.00 -16.71
CA GLU A 169 18.34 -1.92 -16.91
C GLU A 169 18.58 -3.31 -16.28
N ALA A 170 19.65 -3.48 -15.49
CA ALA A 170 19.92 -4.75 -14.83
C ALA A 170 18.71 -5.20 -13.99
N MET A 171 18.50 -6.51 -13.96
CA MET A 171 17.46 -7.11 -13.14
C MET A 171 17.77 -6.86 -11.67
N VAL A 172 16.72 -6.67 -10.88
CA VAL A 172 16.85 -6.53 -9.44
C VAL A 172 16.79 -7.89 -8.78
N GLY A 173 17.72 -8.15 -7.85
CA GLY A 173 17.75 -9.37 -7.07
C GLY A 173 19.16 -9.87 -6.76
N LYS A 174 19.22 -11.14 -6.37
CA LYS A 174 20.42 -11.82 -5.89
C LYS A 174 21.19 -12.46 -7.04
N TYR A 175 22.43 -12.01 -7.25
CA TYR A 175 23.35 -12.54 -8.25
C TYR A 175 24.41 -13.44 -7.63
N GLN A 176 24.66 -14.57 -8.29
CA GLN A 176 25.85 -15.38 -8.10
C GLN A 176 26.95 -14.87 -9.05
N LEU A 177 28.15 -14.66 -8.52
CA LEU A 177 29.33 -14.27 -9.31
C LEU A 177 30.21 -15.49 -9.57
N PHE A 178 30.59 -15.69 -10.83
CA PHE A 178 31.62 -16.62 -11.25
C PHE A 178 32.74 -15.84 -11.95
N VAL A 179 33.99 -16.21 -11.68
CA VAL A 179 35.16 -15.66 -12.35
C VAL A 179 35.66 -16.70 -13.35
N GLU A 180 35.55 -16.36 -14.63
CA GLU A 180 36.06 -17.14 -15.76
C GLU A 180 37.42 -16.58 -16.17
N THR A 181 38.39 -17.46 -16.41
CA THR A 181 39.71 -17.07 -16.93
C THR A 181 40.10 -17.95 -18.11
N LYS A 182 40.88 -17.38 -19.03
CA LYS A 182 41.50 -18.10 -20.13
C LYS A 182 42.97 -17.70 -20.27
N ARG A 183 43.87 -18.68 -20.18
CA ARG A 183 45.32 -18.53 -20.34
C ARG A 183 45.86 -19.69 -21.17
N ASN A 184 46.57 -19.40 -22.27
CA ASN A 184 47.19 -20.43 -23.13
C ASN A 184 46.21 -21.56 -23.50
N ASP A 185 44.99 -21.19 -23.92
CA ASP A 185 43.88 -22.10 -24.22
C ASP A 185 43.38 -22.98 -23.05
N LYS A 186 43.84 -22.73 -21.82
CA LYS A 186 43.29 -23.32 -20.60
C LYS A 186 42.21 -22.44 -20.00
N GLU A 187 41.06 -23.03 -19.74
CA GLU A 187 39.88 -22.35 -19.20
C GLU A 187 39.63 -22.77 -17.76
N ASN A 188 39.39 -21.80 -16.88
CA ASN A 188 38.97 -22.05 -15.51
C ASN A 188 37.75 -21.20 -15.19
N ARG A 189 36.87 -21.73 -14.35
CA ARG A 189 35.71 -21.01 -13.81
C ARG A 189 35.48 -21.41 -12.38
N GLN A 190 35.37 -20.44 -11.50
CA GLN A 190 35.07 -20.69 -10.10
C GLN A 190 34.06 -19.67 -9.56
N GLN A 191 33.10 -20.15 -8.77
CA GLN A 191 32.11 -19.32 -8.10
C GLN A 191 32.73 -18.57 -6.92
N ALA A 192 32.42 -17.28 -6.78
CA ALA A 192 32.72 -16.52 -5.57
C ALA A 192 31.81 -16.96 -4.41
N LYS A 193 32.33 -16.91 -3.18
CA LYS A 193 31.61 -17.42 -2.00
C LYS A 193 30.38 -16.59 -1.64
N SER A 194 30.45 -15.27 -1.82
CA SER A 194 29.36 -14.35 -1.47
C SER A 194 28.58 -13.91 -2.71
N PRO A 195 27.25 -13.80 -2.61
CA PRO A 195 26.41 -13.22 -3.65
C PRO A 195 26.54 -11.69 -3.69
N ILE A 196 26.02 -11.08 -4.75
CA ILE A 196 25.84 -9.64 -4.88
C ILE A 196 24.36 -9.35 -5.10
N TYR A 197 23.79 -8.44 -4.33
CA TYR A 197 22.43 -7.95 -4.53
C TYR A 197 22.48 -6.69 -5.38
N VAL A 198 21.70 -6.64 -6.45
CA VAL A 198 21.58 -5.46 -7.32
C VAL A 198 20.16 -4.92 -7.17
N LEU A 199 20.04 -3.64 -6.81
CA LEU A 199 18.77 -2.94 -6.57
C LEU A 199 18.49 -1.88 -7.64
N PHE A 200 17.26 -1.35 -7.65
CA PHE A 200 16.91 -0.15 -8.39
C PHE A 200 17.73 1.06 -7.89
N ASN A 201 17.98 2.03 -8.78
CA ASN A 201 18.85 3.15 -8.49
C ASN A 201 18.19 4.52 -8.70
N ALA A 202 17.67 5.11 -7.62
CA ALA A 202 17.11 6.46 -7.65
C ALA A 202 18.16 7.56 -7.93
N TRP A 203 19.46 7.28 -7.81
CA TRP A 203 20.56 8.21 -8.05
C TRP A 203 21.11 8.16 -9.48
N CYS A 204 20.78 7.12 -10.26
CA CYS A 204 21.28 6.96 -11.64
C CYS A 204 20.31 7.58 -12.64
N LYS A 205 20.74 8.61 -13.39
CA LYS A 205 19.91 9.33 -14.39
C LYS A 205 19.31 8.44 -15.48
N ASP A 206 20.02 7.37 -15.81
CA ASP A 206 19.63 6.43 -16.83
C ASP A 206 18.64 5.37 -16.32
N ASP A 207 18.49 5.23 -14.99
CA ASP A 207 17.50 4.35 -14.40
C ASP A 207 16.07 4.89 -14.62
N ALA A 208 15.11 3.98 -14.79
CA ALA A 208 13.70 4.29 -14.84
C ALA A 208 13.17 4.89 -13.53
N VAL A 209 13.79 4.60 -12.38
CA VAL A 209 13.37 5.13 -11.07
C VAL A 209 14.12 6.40 -10.63
N TYR A 210 14.90 7.02 -11.53
CA TYR A 210 15.71 8.19 -11.20
C TYR A 210 14.89 9.33 -10.56
N MET A 211 15.37 9.83 -9.42
CA MET A 211 14.78 10.94 -8.69
C MET A 211 15.84 12.03 -8.50
N ALA A 212 15.64 13.17 -9.15
CA ALA A 212 16.67 14.21 -9.23
C ALA A 212 16.95 14.89 -7.89
N ASP A 213 15.91 15.14 -7.10
CA ASP A 213 15.98 15.87 -5.84
C ASP A 213 16.52 14.99 -4.71
N ASP A 214 17.50 15.47 -3.96
CA ASP A 214 18.16 14.72 -2.88
C ASP A 214 17.25 14.58 -1.66
N ASP A 215 16.50 15.61 -1.28
CA ASP A 215 15.57 15.55 -0.14
C ASP A 215 14.44 14.54 -0.40
N LEU A 216 13.99 14.44 -1.67
CA LEU A 216 13.01 13.42 -2.05
C LEU A 216 13.59 12.00 -2.00
N LYS A 217 14.87 11.81 -2.34
CA LYS A 217 15.54 10.50 -2.23
C LYS A 217 15.69 10.09 -0.77
N GLU A 218 16.08 11.03 0.09
CA GLU A 218 16.12 10.81 1.55
C GLU A 218 14.74 10.40 2.07
N GLU A 219 13.67 11.10 1.70
CA GLU A 219 12.32 10.78 2.22
C GLU A 219 11.69 9.51 1.64
N TYR A 220 11.85 9.27 0.33
CA TYR A 220 11.07 8.25 -0.38
C TYR A 220 11.84 6.96 -0.66
N VAL A 221 13.14 6.92 -0.37
CA VAL A 221 13.97 5.70 -0.44
C VAL A 221 14.57 5.36 0.93
N LEU A 222 15.21 6.33 1.59
CA LEU A 222 16.04 6.06 2.77
C LEU A 222 15.28 6.19 4.10
N ASN A 223 14.30 7.06 4.22
CA ASN A 223 13.58 7.26 5.48
C ASN A 223 12.72 6.03 5.81
N GLU A 224 12.86 5.48 7.02
CA GLU A 224 12.05 4.35 7.50
C GLU A 224 10.80 4.82 8.27
N LYS A 225 10.68 6.12 8.55
CA LYS A 225 9.62 6.71 9.38
C LYS A 225 8.48 7.21 8.51
N GLY A 226 7.31 6.61 8.69
CA GLY A 226 6.08 6.96 8.00
C GLY A 226 5.10 7.75 8.88
N ARG A 227 4.16 8.42 8.19
CA ARG A 227 2.92 8.93 8.76
C ARG A 227 1.78 8.50 7.83
N LEU A 228 0.75 7.87 8.40
CA LEU A 228 -0.43 7.39 7.69
C LEU A 228 -1.63 8.16 8.22
N TRP A 229 -2.21 9.02 7.40
CA TRP A 229 -3.38 9.81 7.79
C TRP A 229 -4.60 8.93 7.87
N ARG A 230 -5.35 9.03 8.98
CA ARG A 230 -6.56 8.26 9.25
C ARG A 230 -7.57 9.12 10.00
N GLY A 231 -8.85 8.74 9.93
CA GLY A 231 -9.96 9.46 10.54
C GLY A 231 -10.98 9.90 9.48
N THR A 232 -11.63 11.03 9.71
CA THR A 232 -12.59 11.62 8.77
C THR A 232 -12.02 12.90 8.15
N VAL A 233 -12.66 13.43 7.10
CA VAL A 233 -12.29 14.74 6.51
C VAL A 233 -12.29 15.90 7.53
N ASN A 234 -13.05 15.76 8.61
CA ASN A 234 -13.20 16.81 9.62
C ASN A 234 -12.32 16.57 10.85
N ASN A 235 -11.81 15.36 11.04
CA ASN A 235 -10.94 15.00 12.16
C ASN A 235 -10.03 13.84 11.74
N PHE A 236 -8.78 14.17 11.43
CA PHE A 236 -7.79 13.19 11.03
C PHE A 236 -6.45 13.42 11.72
N GLY A 237 -5.67 12.36 11.85
CA GLY A 237 -4.35 12.40 12.46
C GLY A 237 -3.33 11.55 11.69
N GLY A 238 -2.09 12.02 11.64
CA GLY A 238 -0.96 11.28 11.09
C GLY A 238 -0.50 10.20 12.06
N SER A 239 -0.86 8.95 11.79
CA SER A 239 -0.47 7.81 12.62
C SER A 239 0.96 7.38 12.26
N PRO A 240 1.88 7.25 13.23
CA PRO A 240 3.26 6.88 12.92
C PRO A 240 3.32 5.41 12.47
N TRP A 241 4.20 5.11 11.51
CA TRP A 241 4.43 3.77 10.98
C TRP A 241 5.93 3.54 10.77
N ASN A 242 6.45 2.39 11.18
CA ASN A 242 7.82 1.99 10.87
C ASN A 242 7.83 1.10 9.62
N PHE A 243 8.38 1.61 8.51
CA PHE A 243 8.53 0.81 7.30
C PHE A 243 9.59 -0.30 7.49
N GLY A 244 10.73 0.03 8.10
CA GLY A 244 11.77 -0.96 8.41
C GLY A 244 12.35 -1.64 7.15
N GLN A 245 12.48 -0.92 6.03
CA GLN A 245 12.96 -1.50 4.77
C GLN A 245 14.41 -2.00 4.84
N PHE A 246 15.18 -1.54 5.82
CA PHE A 246 16.56 -1.96 6.02
C PHE A 246 16.70 -3.13 6.99
N GLU A 247 15.64 -3.55 7.67
CA GLU A 247 15.67 -4.79 8.44
C GLU A 247 15.92 -6.00 7.52
N ASP A 248 16.66 -6.99 8.01
CA ASP A 248 17.14 -8.14 7.24
C ASP A 248 16.02 -8.85 6.45
N VAL A 249 14.85 -8.99 7.07
CA VAL A 249 13.69 -9.66 6.49
C VAL A 249 13.07 -8.91 5.30
N SER A 250 13.19 -7.58 5.26
CA SER A 250 12.41 -6.76 4.32
C SER A 250 12.85 -6.96 2.86
N LEU A 251 14.17 -6.91 2.61
CA LEU A 251 14.73 -7.17 1.28
C LEU A 251 14.48 -8.62 0.86
N ASP A 252 14.70 -9.58 1.76
CA ASP A 252 14.49 -10.99 1.47
C ASP A 252 13.02 -11.31 1.17
N ALA A 253 12.08 -10.68 1.88
CA ALA A 253 10.65 -10.82 1.62
C ALA A 253 10.28 -10.26 0.26
N ALA A 254 10.78 -9.08 -0.11
CA ALA A 254 10.54 -8.46 -1.41
C ALA A 254 11.03 -9.34 -2.56
N LEU A 255 12.25 -9.88 -2.46
CA LEU A 255 12.78 -10.78 -3.49
C LEU A 255 12.04 -12.12 -3.52
N TYR A 256 11.68 -12.66 -2.36
CA TYR A 256 10.92 -13.92 -2.25
C TYR A 256 9.55 -13.82 -2.92
N VAL A 257 8.79 -12.73 -2.71
CA VAL A 257 7.46 -12.62 -3.32
C VAL A 257 7.52 -12.46 -4.84
N LEU A 258 8.56 -11.82 -5.40
CA LEU A 258 8.79 -11.77 -6.84
C LEU A 258 9.09 -13.16 -7.42
N GLN A 259 9.93 -13.94 -6.73
CA GLN A 259 10.23 -15.32 -7.09
C GLN A 259 8.97 -16.20 -7.02
N LYS A 260 8.20 -16.08 -5.93
CA LYS A 260 6.93 -16.80 -5.71
C LYS A 260 5.91 -16.49 -6.81
N ALA A 261 5.84 -15.23 -7.25
CA ALA A 261 5.01 -14.79 -8.37
C ALA A 261 5.55 -15.24 -9.75
N LYS A 262 6.71 -15.91 -9.80
CA LYS A 262 7.38 -16.41 -11.00
C LYS A 262 7.76 -15.30 -11.99
N ILE A 263 8.06 -14.11 -11.48
CA ILE A 263 8.65 -13.04 -12.28
C ILE A 263 10.11 -13.40 -12.59
N THR A 264 10.47 -13.41 -13.87
CA THR A 264 11.79 -13.85 -14.32
C THR A 264 12.32 -13.00 -15.47
N GLY A 265 13.64 -13.02 -15.68
CA GLY A 265 14.26 -12.31 -16.79
C GLY A 265 14.06 -10.79 -16.70
N PRO A 266 14.05 -10.07 -17.84
CA PRO A 266 13.98 -8.61 -17.87
C PRO A 266 12.81 -7.97 -17.09
N ALA A 267 11.75 -8.74 -16.80
CA ALA A 267 10.65 -8.29 -15.98
C ALA A 267 11.07 -7.90 -14.54
N LEU A 268 12.12 -8.53 -13.99
CA LEU A 268 12.70 -8.18 -12.69
C LEU A 268 13.42 -6.82 -12.70
N GLY A 269 13.76 -6.28 -13.88
CA GLY A 269 14.34 -4.95 -14.03
C GLY A 269 13.32 -3.87 -14.38
N ASN A 270 12.04 -4.22 -14.54
CA ASN A 270 11.00 -3.29 -14.96
C ASN A 270 10.15 -2.85 -13.74
N PRO A 271 10.19 -1.57 -13.33
CA PRO A 271 9.45 -1.10 -12.16
C PRO A 271 7.93 -1.25 -12.34
N VAL A 272 7.39 -1.13 -13.56
CA VAL A 272 5.94 -1.33 -13.85
C VAL A 272 5.50 -2.73 -13.45
N ILE A 273 6.29 -3.75 -13.81
CA ILE A 273 5.96 -5.15 -13.53
C ILE A 273 6.21 -5.49 -12.06
N VAL A 274 7.33 -4.99 -11.51
CA VAL A 274 7.70 -5.23 -10.11
C VAL A 274 6.65 -4.64 -9.15
N THR A 275 6.25 -3.38 -9.31
CA THR A 275 5.26 -2.78 -8.40
C THR A 275 3.89 -3.41 -8.55
N ARG A 276 3.44 -3.71 -9.77
CA ARG A 276 2.18 -4.44 -10.01
C ARG A 276 2.21 -5.85 -9.42
N THR A 277 3.36 -6.50 -9.40
CA THR A 277 3.49 -7.80 -8.72
C THR A 277 3.43 -7.63 -7.20
N PHE A 278 4.05 -6.57 -6.65
CA PHE A 278 3.98 -6.30 -5.22
C PHE A 278 2.56 -6.00 -4.75
N THR A 279 1.75 -5.29 -5.51
CA THR A 279 0.34 -5.04 -5.14
C THR A 279 -0.42 -6.36 -5.00
N ALA A 280 -0.28 -7.26 -5.97
CA ALA A 280 -0.88 -8.60 -5.94
C ALA A 280 -0.36 -9.50 -4.81
N GLN A 281 0.96 -9.49 -4.54
CA GLN A 281 1.57 -10.38 -3.54
C GLN A 281 1.46 -9.86 -2.11
N THR A 282 1.14 -8.58 -1.91
CA THR A 282 0.95 -8.01 -0.58
C THR A 282 -0.36 -8.50 0.04
N ASN A 283 -1.43 -8.68 -0.75
CA ASN A 283 -2.67 -9.28 -0.29
C ASN A 283 -2.75 -10.80 -0.57
N SER A 284 -3.66 -11.49 0.11
CA SER A 284 -3.73 -12.95 0.07
C SER A 284 -4.82 -13.56 -0.79
N MET A 285 -5.62 -12.76 -1.50
CA MET A 285 -6.89 -13.22 -2.09
C MET A 285 -6.70 -14.34 -3.13
N ASP A 286 -5.71 -14.21 -4.02
CA ASP A 286 -5.51 -15.19 -5.10
C ASP A 286 -4.34 -16.15 -4.79
N ASP A 287 -3.21 -15.57 -4.39
CA ASP A 287 -1.90 -16.24 -4.45
C ASP A 287 -1.34 -16.59 -3.06
N ARG A 288 -2.18 -16.51 -2.02
CA ARG A 288 -1.74 -16.64 -0.60
C ARG A 288 -0.56 -15.72 -0.31
N GLY A 289 -0.65 -14.46 -0.74
CA GLY A 289 0.34 -13.41 -0.47
C GLY A 289 0.50 -13.09 1.02
N ILE A 290 1.13 -11.96 1.31
CA ILE A 290 1.67 -11.64 2.64
C ILE A 290 0.56 -11.53 3.68
N LEU A 291 -0.50 -10.78 3.41
CA LEU A 291 -1.45 -10.34 4.42
C LEU A 291 -2.92 -10.60 4.01
N GLU A 292 -3.71 -11.12 4.95
CA GLU A 292 -5.16 -11.32 4.78
C GLU A 292 -5.93 -10.10 5.29
N GLY A 293 -6.83 -9.57 4.46
CA GLY A 293 -7.69 -8.45 4.82
C GLY A 293 -8.88 -8.87 5.66
N ARG A 294 -9.27 -8.07 6.66
CA ARG A 294 -10.53 -8.29 7.41
C ARG A 294 -11.11 -6.99 7.97
N TRP A 295 -12.40 -6.77 7.68
CA TRP A 295 -13.20 -5.62 8.11
C TRP A 295 -14.40 -6.00 8.98
N ALA A 296 -14.48 -7.26 9.42
CA ALA A 296 -15.54 -7.75 10.30
C ALA A 296 -15.35 -7.30 11.76
N GLN A 297 -16.39 -7.44 12.59
CA GLN A 297 -16.34 -7.10 14.02
C GLN A 297 -15.49 -8.08 14.84
N ASP A 298 -15.41 -9.35 14.44
CA ASP A 298 -14.69 -10.40 15.15
C ASP A 298 -13.34 -10.71 14.49
N PHE A 299 -12.33 -11.07 15.29
CA PHE A 299 -10.99 -11.45 14.82
C PHE A 299 -10.59 -12.78 15.49
N PRO A 300 -10.81 -13.93 14.82
CA PRO A 300 -10.58 -15.26 15.39
C PRO A 300 -9.12 -15.45 15.80
N GLN A 301 -8.90 -16.09 16.96
CA GLN A 301 -7.54 -16.34 17.46
C GLN A 301 -6.97 -17.67 16.91
N PRO A 302 -5.66 -17.75 16.64
CA PRO A 302 -4.65 -16.69 16.79
C PRO A 302 -4.66 -15.69 15.62
N SER A 303 -4.82 -14.39 15.91
CA SER A 303 -4.65 -13.30 14.92
C SER A 303 -4.35 -11.95 15.58
N THR A 304 -3.75 -11.05 14.81
CA THR A 304 -3.50 -9.67 15.19
C THR A 304 -4.54 -8.76 14.54
N LYS A 305 -5.19 -7.92 15.33
CA LYS A 305 -6.15 -6.92 14.81
C LYS A 305 -5.41 -5.84 14.00
N PRO A 306 -5.93 -5.35 12.88
CA PRO A 306 -5.23 -4.43 11.98
C PRO A 306 -4.68 -3.14 12.65
N TRP A 307 -5.41 -2.60 13.62
CA TRP A 307 -5.02 -1.38 14.35
C TRP A 307 -3.95 -1.62 15.44
N ILE A 308 -3.52 -2.85 15.66
CA ILE A 308 -2.42 -3.16 16.60
C ILE A 308 -1.06 -2.97 15.92
N TRP A 309 -0.97 -3.16 14.60
CA TRP A 309 0.29 -3.01 13.89
C TRP A 309 0.86 -1.60 14.00
N THR A 310 2.19 -1.55 14.14
CA THR A 310 3.00 -0.32 14.28
C THR A 310 4.04 -0.19 13.17
N GLY A 311 4.25 -1.25 12.39
CA GLY A 311 5.24 -1.30 11.33
C GLY A 311 5.16 -2.60 10.52
N SER A 312 5.98 -2.66 9.47
CA SER A 312 5.94 -3.72 8.47
C SER A 312 6.85 -4.91 8.77
N ALA A 313 7.94 -4.70 9.51
CA ALA A 313 8.95 -5.73 9.76
C ALA A 313 8.39 -6.96 10.49
N ASP A 314 7.59 -6.77 11.56
CA ASP A 314 6.94 -7.87 12.31
C ASP A 314 6.01 -8.71 11.40
N ILE A 315 5.29 -8.05 10.47
CA ILE A 315 4.43 -8.74 9.50
C ILE A 315 5.28 -9.58 8.53
N LEU A 316 6.34 -9.00 7.99
CA LEU A 316 7.23 -9.68 7.03
C LEU A 316 7.98 -10.84 7.70
N GLU A 317 8.41 -10.70 8.95
CA GLU A 317 9.04 -11.75 9.75
C GLU A 317 8.09 -12.94 9.94
N GLN A 318 6.87 -12.69 10.43
CA GLN A 318 5.87 -13.75 10.58
C GLN A 318 5.54 -14.46 9.26
N PHE A 319 5.48 -13.70 8.15
CA PHE A 319 5.27 -14.26 6.82
C PHE A 319 6.47 -15.10 6.38
N MET A 320 7.69 -14.61 6.54
CA MET A 320 8.90 -15.25 6.06
C MET A 320 9.29 -16.48 6.87
N GLU A 321 9.04 -16.51 8.18
CA GLU A 321 9.24 -17.67 9.03
C GLU A 321 8.31 -18.83 8.65
N LYS A 322 7.03 -18.52 8.44
CA LYS A 322 5.99 -19.55 8.22
C LYS A 322 5.72 -19.85 6.75
N LYS A 323 6.15 -18.96 5.85
CA LYS A 323 5.76 -18.91 4.42
C LYS A 323 4.26 -19.03 4.22
N LYS A 324 3.50 -18.42 5.14
CA LYS A 324 2.03 -18.44 5.21
C LYS A 324 1.53 -17.03 5.45
N THR A 325 0.37 -16.73 4.88
CA THR A 325 -0.33 -15.46 5.04
C THR A 325 -0.51 -15.08 6.51
N VAL A 326 -0.23 -13.81 6.82
CA VAL A 326 -0.39 -13.17 8.12
C VAL A 326 -1.80 -12.62 8.26
N LYS A 327 -2.34 -12.65 9.47
CA LYS A 327 -3.71 -12.25 9.81
C LYS A 327 -3.68 -11.19 10.92
N TYR A 328 -4.27 -10.00 10.77
CA TYR A 328 -5.03 -9.43 9.65
C TYR A 328 -4.56 -8.02 9.31
N GLY A 329 -4.93 -7.54 8.13
CA GLY A 329 -4.65 -6.19 7.63
C GLY A 329 -5.89 -5.43 7.17
N GLN A 330 -5.72 -4.12 7.01
CA GLN A 330 -6.64 -3.17 6.37
C GLN A 330 -5.80 -2.19 5.53
N CYS A 331 -6.43 -1.24 4.80
CA CYS A 331 -5.76 -0.44 3.76
C CYS A 331 -4.43 0.20 4.20
N TRP A 332 -4.37 0.83 5.37
CA TRP A 332 -3.13 1.43 5.87
C TRP A 332 -2.03 0.42 6.19
N VAL A 333 -2.39 -0.80 6.60
CA VAL A 333 -1.45 -1.91 6.86
C VAL A 333 -0.91 -2.43 5.53
N PHE A 334 -1.78 -2.61 4.54
CA PHE A 334 -1.37 -2.97 3.17
C PHE A 334 -0.44 -1.92 2.58
N SER A 335 -0.77 -0.63 2.72
CA SER A 335 0.06 0.48 2.26
C SER A 335 1.42 0.52 2.95
N GLY A 336 1.47 0.28 4.26
CA GLY A 336 2.72 0.18 5.03
C GLY A 336 3.64 -0.91 4.48
N VAL A 337 3.10 -2.13 4.31
CA VAL A 337 3.85 -3.28 3.77
C VAL A 337 4.29 -3.02 2.32
N LEU A 338 3.40 -2.55 1.45
CA LEU A 338 3.71 -2.29 0.05
C LEU A 338 4.80 -1.23 -0.12
N CYS A 339 4.74 -0.13 0.67
CA CYS A 339 5.79 0.89 0.70
C CYS A 339 7.15 0.28 1.05
N THR A 340 7.16 -0.57 2.08
CA THR A 340 8.37 -1.27 2.56
C THR A 340 8.98 -2.14 1.46
N LEU A 341 8.17 -2.93 0.75
CA LEU A 341 8.65 -3.77 -0.36
C LEU A 341 9.27 -2.93 -1.48
N CYS A 342 8.62 -1.84 -1.89
CA CYS A 342 9.14 -0.92 -2.91
C CYS A 342 10.47 -0.28 -2.49
N ARG A 343 10.52 0.30 -1.28
CA ARG A 343 11.73 0.98 -0.77
C ARG A 343 12.88 0.00 -0.56
N ALA A 344 12.61 -1.21 -0.08
CA ALA A 344 13.61 -2.25 0.13
C ALA A 344 14.37 -2.60 -1.16
N VAL A 345 13.68 -2.63 -2.31
CA VAL A 345 14.30 -2.87 -3.62
C VAL A 345 14.80 -1.61 -4.33
N GLY A 346 14.65 -0.42 -3.73
CA GLY A 346 15.15 0.85 -4.24
C GLY A 346 14.20 1.64 -5.15
N ILE A 347 12.91 1.31 -5.16
CA ILE A 347 11.88 2.11 -5.86
C ILE A 347 11.40 3.21 -4.91
N PRO A 348 11.55 4.51 -5.24
CA PRO A 348 11.02 5.57 -4.40
C PRO A 348 9.50 5.44 -4.29
N CYS A 349 9.00 5.40 -3.06
CA CYS A 349 7.61 5.09 -2.78
C CYS A 349 7.09 5.88 -1.57
N ARG A 350 5.83 6.30 -1.58
CA ARG A 350 5.17 6.98 -0.44
C ARG A 350 3.76 6.46 -0.23
N SER A 351 3.30 6.43 1.01
CA SER A 351 1.89 6.17 1.34
C SER A 351 1.06 7.43 1.13
N VAL A 352 -0.14 7.26 0.60
CA VAL A 352 -1.08 8.35 0.33
C VAL A 352 -2.44 7.98 0.90
N THR A 353 -3.04 8.90 1.65
CA THR A 353 -4.41 8.78 2.17
C THR A 353 -5.34 9.63 1.33
N ASN A 354 -6.44 9.06 0.88
CA ASN A 354 -7.56 9.77 0.27
C ASN A 354 -8.75 9.76 1.22
N PHE A 355 -9.30 10.92 1.57
CA PHE A 355 -10.52 10.97 2.39
C PHE A 355 -11.76 11.08 1.50
N GLU A 356 -12.87 10.50 1.95
CA GLU A 356 -14.07 10.30 1.11
C GLU A 356 -13.69 9.54 -0.17
N SER A 357 -12.98 8.41 0.02
CA SER A 357 -12.48 7.60 -1.09
C SER A 357 -13.57 6.69 -1.59
N ALA A 358 -13.97 6.87 -2.83
CA ALA A 358 -15.01 6.04 -3.40
C ALA A 358 -14.47 4.69 -3.87
N HIS A 359 -15.36 3.70 -3.97
CA HIS A 359 -15.09 2.38 -4.52
C HIS A 359 -16.14 2.07 -5.59
N ASP A 360 -15.78 2.33 -6.85
CA ASP A 360 -16.60 2.02 -8.04
C ASP A 360 -16.49 0.53 -8.38
N SER A 361 -17.62 -0.17 -8.34
CA SER A 361 -17.69 -1.61 -8.56
C SER A 361 -18.04 -2.03 -10.00
N ASP A 362 -18.38 -1.10 -10.88
CA ASP A 362 -18.87 -1.39 -12.24
C ASP A 362 -18.13 -0.65 -13.37
N GLY A 363 -17.10 0.12 -13.02
CA GLY A 363 -16.26 0.87 -13.95
C GLY A 363 -17.02 2.00 -14.66
N SER A 364 -18.09 2.51 -14.05
CA SER A 364 -18.88 3.62 -14.57
C SER A 364 -18.18 4.97 -14.44
N VAL A 365 -17.11 5.05 -13.63
CA VAL A 365 -16.43 6.27 -13.18
C VAL A 365 -17.35 7.26 -12.44
N THR A 366 -18.50 6.76 -11.97
CA THR A 366 -19.49 7.43 -11.13
C THR A 366 -19.76 6.55 -9.92
N ILE A 367 -20.28 7.14 -8.84
CA ILE A 367 -20.50 6.42 -7.58
C ILE A 367 -21.99 6.35 -7.28
N ASP A 368 -22.57 5.15 -7.28
CA ASP A 368 -24.02 5.00 -7.21
C ASP A 368 -24.55 4.80 -5.80
N VAL A 369 -25.67 5.48 -5.52
CA VAL A 369 -26.46 5.29 -4.30
C VAL A 369 -27.93 5.16 -4.66
N HIS A 370 -28.55 4.10 -4.16
CA HIS A 370 -29.90 3.72 -4.47
C HIS A 370 -30.81 3.94 -3.25
N TRP A 371 -32.02 4.41 -3.54
CA TRP A 371 -33.05 4.71 -2.56
C TRP A 371 -34.36 4.09 -2.99
N ASN A 372 -35.09 3.47 -2.06
CA ASN A 372 -36.43 3.00 -2.35
C ASN A 372 -37.45 4.18 -2.35
N GLU A 373 -38.68 3.92 -2.80
CA GLU A 373 -39.78 4.90 -2.81
C GLU A 373 -40.14 5.44 -1.40
N ALA A 374 -39.77 4.72 -0.32
CA ALA A 374 -39.98 5.17 1.06
C ALA A 374 -38.90 6.17 1.52
N GLY A 375 -37.81 6.31 0.76
CA GLY A 375 -36.69 7.18 1.09
C GLY A 375 -35.56 6.51 1.86
N GLU A 376 -35.57 5.19 1.98
CA GLU A 376 -34.53 4.43 2.67
C GLU A 376 -33.45 3.97 1.68
N PRO A 377 -32.17 3.85 2.12
CA PRO A 377 -31.09 3.35 1.28
C PRO A 377 -31.32 1.88 0.93
N VAL A 378 -30.95 1.49 -0.29
CA VAL A 378 -30.93 0.10 -0.77
C VAL A 378 -29.47 -0.33 -0.87
N GLU A 379 -28.91 -0.75 0.26
CA GLU A 379 -27.47 -0.92 0.44
C GLU A 379 -26.86 -1.98 -0.50
N GLU A 380 -27.63 -3.01 -0.88
CA GLU A 380 -27.15 -4.09 -1.73
C GLU A 380 -26.88 -3.67 -3.18
N LEU A 381 -27.28 -2.46 -3.57
CA LEU A 381 -27.07 -1.90 -4.90
C LEU A 381 -26.01 -0.78 -4.92
N ASN A 382 -25.48 -0.37 -3.77
CA ASN A 382 -24.66 0.82 -3.65
C ASN A 382 -23.17 0.54 -3.87
N ASP A 383 -22.49 1.51 -4.48
CA ASP A 383 -21.06 1.66 -4.29
C ASP A 383 -20.77 2.18 -2.87
N SER A 384 -19.54 2.00 -2.40
CA SER A 384 -19.13 2.47 -1.07
C SER A 384 -18.23 3.70 -1.15
N ILE A 385 -18.37 4.61 -0.18
CA ILE A 385 -17.43 5.71 0.03
C ILE A 385 -16.82 5.53 1.42
N TRP A 386 -15.52 5.30 1.46
CA TRP A 386 -14.78 5.11 2.69
C TRP A 386 -14.41 6.47 3.27
N ASN A 387 -14.49 6.63 4.59
CA ASN A 387 -14.08 7.86 5.26
C ASN A 387 -12.63 8.21 4.91
N PHE A 388 -11.79 7.19 4.81
CA PHE A 388 -10.48 7.28 4.20
C PHE A 388 -10.05 5.94 3.58
N HIS A 389 -9.18 6.01 2.60
CA HIS A 389 -8.48 4.87 2.01
C HIS A 389 -6.99 5.21 1.89
N VAL A 390 -6.11 4.21 1.99
CA VAL A 390 -4.66 4.41 1.95
C VAL A 390 -4.04 3.48 0.92
N TRP A 391 -3.38 4.05 -0.08
CA TRP A 391 -2.61 3.35 -1.10
C TRP A 391 -1.15 3.84 -1.11
N ASN A 392 -0.42 3.56 -2.19
CA ASN A 392 0.93 4.05 -2.39
C ASN A 392 1.12 4.73 -3.75
N GLU A 393 2.06 5.66 -3.81
CA GLU A 393 2.61 6.15 -5.07
C GLU A 393 4.05 5.67 -5.21
N ALA A 394 4.39 5.11 -6.38
CA ALA A 394 5.76 4.75 -6.74
C ALA A 394 6.27 5.64 -7.88
N TRP A 395 7.53 6.07 -7.81
CA TRP A 395 8.13 6.99 -8.77
C TRP A 395 8.93 6.24 -9.83
N PHE A 396 8.51 6.33 -11.11
CA PHE A 396 9.28 5.83 -12.24
C PHE A 396 8.79 6.34 -13.60
N LYS A 397 9.61 6.14 -14.63
CA LYS A 397 9.26 6.38 -16.05
C LYS A 397 8.28 5.33 -16.57
N ARG A 398 7.30 5.75 -17.35
CA ARG A 398 6.30 4.91 -18.03
C ARG A 398 6.65 4.73 -19.49
N THR A 399 7.71 3.97 -19.76
CA THR A 399 8.18 3.69 -21.13
C THR A 399 7.17 2.91 -21.97
N ASP A 400 6.14 2.33 -21.34
CA ASP A 400 5.00 1.65 -21.96
C ASP A 400 3.87 2.61 -22.38
N LEU A 401 3.92 3.89 -21.97
CA LEU A 401 2.91 4.90 -22.27
C LEU A 401 3.49 6.09 -23.07
N PRO A 402 2.64 6.94 -23.67
CA PRO A 402 3.07 8.21 -24.27
C PRO A 402 3.76 9.13 -23.24
N SER A 403 4.63 10.00 -23.73
CA SER A 403 5.31 11.02 -22.91
C SER A 403 4.31 11.86 -22.10
N GLY A 404 4.71 12.23 -20.87
CA GLY A 404 3.86 12.96 -19.92
C GLY A 404 3.21 12.08 -18.84
N ASN A 405 3.49 10.78 -18.82
CA ASN A 405 2.98 9.82 -17.82
C ASN A 405 4.07 9.30 -16.86
N ASP A 406 5.28 9.85 -16.91
CA ASP A 406 6.36 9.56 -15.95
C ASP A 406 6.07 10.16 -14.57
N GLY A 407 6.83 9.72 -13.56
CA GLY A 407 6.78 10.26 -12.20
C GLY A 407 5.94 9.38 -11.28
N TRP A 408 5.10 9.99 -10.44
CA TRP A 408 4.28 9.27 -9.47
C TRP A 408 3.18 8.42 -10.12
N GLN A 409 3.13 7.16 -9.73
CA GLN A 409 2.16 6.17 -10.17
C GLN A 409 1.41 5.59 -8.96
N VAL A 410 0.08 5.65 -8.96
CA VAL A 410 -0.75 5.01 -7.93
C VAL A 410 -0.66 3.49 -8.06
N ILE A 411 -0.35 2.83 -6.96
CA ILE A 411 -0.35 1.38 -6.80
C ILE A 411 -1.08 1.05 -5.49
N ASP A 412 -1.95 0.04 -5.51
CA ASP A 412 -2.72 -0.32 -4.32
C ASP A 412 -2.76 -1.84 -4.12
N ALA A 413 -2.34 -2.26 -2.93
CA ALA A 413 -2.33 -3.64 -2.49
C ALA A 413 -3.64 -4.07 -1.83
N THR A 414 -4.53 -3.13 -1.49
CA THR A 414 -5.82 -3.43 -0.87
C THR A 414 -6.69 -4.18 -1.88
N PRO A 415 -7.19 -5.39 -1.56
CA PRO A 415 -7.99 -6.15 -2.49
C PRO A 415 -9.40 -5.54 -2.58
N GLN A 416 -9.62 -4.72 -3.62
CA GLN A 416 -10.87 -4.05 -3.94
C GLN A 416 -11.47 -4.62 -5.23
N GLU A 417 -10.84 -4.32 -6.38
CA GLU A 417 -11.28 -4.79 -7.69
C GLU A 417 -10.28 -5.74 -8.37
N SER A 418 -10.81 -6.64 -9.20
CA SER A 418 -9.98 -7.57 -9.95
C SER A 418 -9.45 -6.93 -11.23
N SER A 419 -8.13 -6.99 -11.46
CA SER A 419 -7.48 -6.50 -12.66
C SER A 419 -6.71 -7.61 -13.36
N GLY A 420 -7.13 -7.98 -14.57
CA GLY A 420 -6.58 -9.14 -15.28
C GLY A 420 -6.83 -10.47 -14.58
N GLY A 421 -7.89 -10.56 -13.76
CA GLY A 421 -8.27 -11.76 -12.99
C GLY A 421 -7.47 -11.98 -11.71
N LEU A 422 -6.77 -10.95 -11.21
CA LEU A 422 -6.07 -10.95 -9.92
C LEU A 422 -6.46 -9.69 -9.13
N MET A 423 -6.47 -9.77 -7.81
CA MET A 423 -6.66 -8.64 -6.89
C MET A 423 -5.36 -7.82 -6.83
N GLN A 424 -5.24 -6.87 -7.76
CA GLN A 424 -4.09 -5.98 -7.93
C GLN A 424 -4.56 -4.67 -8.54
N CYS A 425 -3.93 -3.55 -8.17
CA CYS A 425 -4.27 -2.25 -8.73
C CYS A 425 -3.00 -1.45 -9.07
N GLY A 426 -3.01 -0.78 -10.22
CA GLY A 426 -1.94 0.08 -10.71
C GLY A 426 -0.78 -0.67 -11.39
N PRO A 427 0.24 0.04 -11.89
CA PRO A 427 0.48 1.47 -11.72
C PRO A 427 -0.38 2.39 -12.61
N ALA A 428 -1.13 3.31 -11.99
CA ALA A 428 -1.92 4.35 -12.68
C ALA A 428 -1.19 5.71 -12.63
N PRO A 429 -0.91 6.38 -13.75
CA PRO A 429 -0.18 7.66 -13.72
C PRO A 429 -1.02 8.78 -13.10
N LEU A 430 -0.44 9.58 -12.19
CA LEU A 430 -1.13 10.74 -11.60
C LEU A 430 -1.60 11.75 -12.65
N SER A 431 -0.80 11.97 -13.70
CA SER A 431 -1.16 12.86 -14.81
C SER A 431 -2.37 12.35 -15.60
N ALA A 432 -2.49 11.03 -15.78
CA ALA A 432 -3.62 10.41 -16.46
C ALA A 432 -4.90 10.52 -15.62
N ILE A 433 -4.80 10.27 -14.31
CA ILE A 433 -5.89 10.45 -13.35
C ILE A 433 -6.37 11.91 -13.39
N LYS A 434 -5.48 12.88 -13.21
CA LYS A 434 -5.84 14.30 -13.21
C LYS A 434 -6.52 14.77 -14.49
N ALA A 435 -6.06 14.28 -15.64
CA ALA A 435 -6.61 14.66 -16.95
C ALA A 435 -7.87 13.87 -17.36
N GLY A 436 -8.29 12.86 -16.59
CA GLY A 436 -9.37 11.95 -16.97
C GLY A 436 -9.03 11.02 -18.14
N ASN A 437 -7.74 10.75 -18.38
CA ASN A 437 -7.26 9.83 -19.41
C ASN A 437 -7.34 8.37 -18.93
N VAL A 438 -8.55 7.93 -18.60
CA VAL A 438 -8.80 6.65 -17.91
C VAL A 438 -8.52 5.41 -18.77
N TYR A 439 -8.33 5.55 -20.07
CA TYR A 439 -8.01 4.44 -20.99
C TYR A 439 -6.54 4.01 -20.96
N TYR A 440 -5.66 4.71 -20.22
CA TYR A 440 -4.29 4.28 -20.02
C TYR A 440 -4.18 3.21 -18.94
N ASN A 441 -3.39 2.19 -19.22
CA ASN A 441 -3.08 1.18 -18.22
C ASN A 441 -2.20 1.77 -17.11
N TYR A 442 -2.30 1.28 -15.88
CA TYR A 442 -3.21 0.22 -15.42
C TYR A 442 -4.24 0.80 -14.45
N ASP A 443 -5.48 0.31 -14.50
CA ASP A 443 -6.51 0.57 -13.49
C ASP A 443 -6.90 2.04 -13.27
N THR A 444 -6.49 2.92 -14.19
CA THR A 444 -6.78 4.36 -14.16
C THR A 444 -8.28 4.71 -14.04
N PRO A 445 -9.25 3.99 -14.64
CA PRO A 445 -10.68 4.29 -14.44
C PRO A 445 -11.09 4.13 -12.98
N PHE A 446 -10.67 3.05 -12.33
CA PHE A 446 -10.97 2.77 -10.93
C PHE A 446 -10.36 3.85 -10.03
N VAL A 447 -9.06 4.13 -10.18
CA VAL A 447 -8.39 5.17 -9.37
C VAL A 447 -8.98 6.56 -9.62
N PHE A 448 -9.40 6.88 -10.85
CA PHE A 448 -10.11 8.13 -11.14
C PHE A 448 -11.43 8.23 -10.38
N ALA A 449 -12.22 7.15 -10.37
CA ALA A 449 -13.49 7.11 -9.64
C ALA A 449 -13.28 7.32 -8.13
N GLU A 450 -12.22 6.72 -7.56
CA GLU A 450 -11.91 6.86 -6.13
C GLU A 450 -11.66 8.31 -5.68
N VAL A 451 -11.16 9.18 -6.58
CA VAL A 451 -10.78 10.56 -6.25
C VAL A 451 -11.66 11.64 -6.88
N ASN A 452 -12.45 11.31 -7.90
CA ASN A 452 -13.15 12.33 -8.69
C ASN A 452 -14.46 11.84 -9.32
N GLY A 453 -14.98 10.68 -8.90
CA GLY A 453 -16.29 10.21 -9.32
C GLY A 453 -17.41 11.09 -8.77
N ASP A 454 -18.30 11.55 -9.65
CA ASP A 454 -19.54 12.22 -9.22
C ASP A 454 -20.47 11.15 -8.60
N ARG A 455 -21.10 11.48 -7.46
CA ARG A 455 -22.01 10.57 -6.76
C ARG A 455 -23.43 10.74 -7.26
N ILE A 456 -24.02 9.65 -7.76
CA ILE A 456 -25.32 9.63 -8.43
C ILE A 456 -26.34 8.97 -7.51
N HIS A 457 -27.41 9.69 -7.20
CA HIS A 457 -28.51 9.17 -6.39
C HIS A 457 -29.65 8.70 -7.29
N TRP A 458 -30.01 7.42 -7.16
CA TRP A 458 -31.06 6.75 -7.91
C TRP A 458 -32.27 6.44 -7.03
N GLU A 459 -33.47 6.79 -7.49
CA GLU A 459 -34.72 6.27 -6.93
C GLU A 459 -35.09 4.97 -7.65
N VAL A 460 -35.25 3.89 -6.87
CA VAL A 460 -35.67 2.57 -7.33
C VAL A 460 -37.18 2.44 -7.13
N LYS A 461 -37.92 2.35 -8.25
CA LYS A 461 -39.38 2.22 -8.26
C LYS A 461 -39.80 0.77 -8.02
N LYS A 462 -41.06 0.55 -7.66
CA LYS A 462 -41.62 -0.80 -7.41
C LYS A 462 -41.51 -1.76 -8.60
N ASP A 463 -41.48 -1.24 -9.82
CA ASP A 463 -41.31 -2.03 -11.04
C ASP A 463 -39.83 -2.35 -11.37
N GLY A 464 -38.90 -1.91 -10.52
CA GLY A 464 -37.46 -2.05 -10.69
C GLY A 464 -36.82 -0.99 -11.57
N SER A 465 -37.60 -0.07 -12.16
CA SER A 465 -37.03 1.04 -12.92
C SER A 465 -36.32 2.05 -12.01
N MET A 466 -35.24 2.64 -12.51
CA MET A 466 -34.38 3.56 -11.77
C MET A 466 -34.36 4.94 -12.42
N GLU A 467 -34.37 5.99 -11.60
CA GLU A 467 -34.30 7.37 -12.04
C GLU A 467 -33.27 8.14 -11.22
N CYS A 468 -32.34 8.83 -11.89
CA CYS A 468 -31.42 9.74 -11.22
C CYS A 468 -32.20 10.92 -10.66
N ILE A 469 -32.15 11.10 -9.34
CA ILE A 469 -32.87 12.15 -8.61
C ILE A 469 -31.96 13.28 -8.11
N TYR A 470 -30.65 13.02 -7.96
CA TYR A 470 -29.70 14.02 -7.46
C TYR A 470 -28.25 13.65 -7.83
N ILE A 471 -27.40 14.63 -8.11
CA ILE A 471 -25.97 14.44 -8.37
C ILE A 471 -25.11 15.28 -7.44
N GLU A 472 -24.26 14.61 -6.65
CA GLU A 472 -23.31 15.25 -5.75
C GLU A 472 -21.89 15.21 -6.35
N LYS A 473 -21.40 16.38 -6.81
CA LYS A 473 -20.20 16.49 -7.67
C LYS A 473 -18.86 16.56 -6.94
N TYR A 474 -18.85 16.89 -5.65
CA TYR A 474 -17.64 17.29 -4.91
C TYR A 474 -17.49 16.58 -3.56
N LYS A 475 -18.14 15.42 -3.41
CA LYS A 475 -18.05 14.62 -2.18
C LYS A 475 -16.74 13.83 -2.12
N VAL A 476 -16.39 13.21 -3.23
CA VAL A 476 -15.30 12.23 -3.33
C VAL A 476 -13.94 12.89 -3.49
N GLY A 477 -12.92 12.29 -2.90
CA GLY A 477 -11.53 12.64 -3.13
C GLY A 477 -11.11 13.95 -2.48
N ARG A 478 -11.14 13.99 -1.14
CA ARG A 478 -10.84 15.16 -0.33
C ARG A 478 -9.55 14.98 0.44
N PHE A 479 -8.85 16.08 0.66
CA PHE A 479 -7.65 16.15 1.48
C PHE A 479 -6.65 15.02 1.19
N ILE A 480 -6.35 14.73 -0.07
CA ILE A 480 -5.42 13.66 -0.42
C ILE A 480 -4.06 14.01 0.21
N SER A 481 -3.57 13.14 1.08
CA SER A 481 -2.52 13.47 2.05
C SER A 481 -1.35 12.52 1.98
N THR A 482 -0.15 13.05 2.11
CA THR A 482 1.07 12.26 2.36
C THR A 482 1.94 12.93 3.40
N LYS A 483 3.01 12.24 3.80
CA LYS A 483 4.01 12.80 4.71
C LYS A 483 4.88 13.79 3.95
N ALA A 484 4.98 15.00 4.50
CA ALA A 484 5.85 16.02 3.96
C ALA A 484 7.32 15.59 4.08
N VAL A 485 8.10 15.95 3.07
CA VAL A 485 9.53 15.68 2.99
C VAL A 485 10.24 16.33 4.18
N GLY A 486 11.05 15.54 4.91
CA GLY A 486 11.85 16.04 6.03
C GLY A 486 11.08 16.44 7.29
N SER A 487 9.76 16.23 7.35
CA SER A 487 8.96 16.52 8.55
C SER A 487 7.86 15.48 8.80
N ASN A 488 7.23 15.53 9.98
CA ASN A 488 6.07 14.69 10.31
C ASN A 488 4.74 15.35 9.96
N GLU A 489 4.79 16.52 9.30
CA GLU A 489 3.62 17.28 8.90
C GLU A 489 2.96 16.69 7.65
N ARG A 490 1.73 17.15 7.42
CA ARG A 490 0.92 16.78 6.26
C ARG A 490 1.32 17.59 5.02
N GLU A 491 1.52 16.90 3.91
CA GLU A 491 1.50 17.48 2.57
C GLU A 491 0.16 17.17 1.88
N ASP A 492 -0.47 18.20 1.30
CA ASP A 492 -1.72 18.08 0.55
C ASP A 492 -1.47 17.85 -0.94
N LEU A 493 -1.79 16.65 -1.42
CA LEU A 493 -1.66 16.21 -2.79
C LEU A 493 -2.94 16.37 -3.62
N THR A 494 -4.02 16.93 -3.08
CA THR A 494 -5.33 16.96 -3.77
C THR A 494 -5.23 17.57 -5.18
N SER A 495 -4.46 18.65 -5.32
CA SER A 495 -4.24 19.32 -6.60
C SER A 495 -3.40 18.51 -7.60
N ALA A 496 -2.67 17.49 -7.15
CA ALA A 496 -1.92 16.57 -8.01
C ALA A 496 -2.84 15.51 -8.65
N TYR A 497 -3.94 15.16 -7.98
CA TYR A 497 -4.91 14.16 -8.46
C TYR A 497 -6.06 14.75 -9.26
N LYS A 498 -6.52 15.96 -8.92
CA LYS A 498 -7.68 16.58 -9.57
C LYS A 498 -7.51 18.09 -9.71
N PHE A 499 -8.21 18.65 -10.70
CA PHE A 499 -8.31 20.10 -10.85
C PHE A 499 -9.20 20.69 -9.74
N LYS A 500 -9.11 22.00 -9.53
CA LYS A 500 -9.91 22.70 -8.51
C LYS A 500 -11.41 22.50 -8.79
N GLU A 501 -12.14 22.04 -7.77
CA GLU A 501 -13.59 21.83 -7.82
C GLU A 501 -14.33 23.08 -8.31
N GLY A 502 -15.28 22.87 -9.23
CA GLY A 502 -16.05 23.95 -9.86
C GLY A 502 -15.35 24.67 -11.00
N SER A 503 -14.10 24.32 -11.35
CA SER A 503 -13.43 24.87 -12.53
C SER A 503 -13.84 24.17 -13.83
N ASP A 504 -13.69 24.86 -14.96
CA ASP A 504 -13.96 24.29 -16.28
C ASP A 504 -13.06 23.09 -16.60
N ALA A 505 -11.79 23.14 -16.16
CA ALA A 505 -10.82 22.06 -16.35
C ALA A 505 -11.23 20.79 -15.58
N GLU A 506 -11.71 20.97 -14.36
CA GLU A 506 -12.22 19.88 -13.52
C GLU A 506 -13.42 19.19 -14.18
N ARG A 507 -14.44 19.97 -14.55
CA ARG A 507 -15.62 19.42 -15.24
C ARG A 507 -15.28 18.84 -16.62
N ALA A 508 -14.27 19.37 -17.31
CA ALA A 508 -13.78 18.79 -18.56
C ALA A 508 -13.14 17.42 -18.35
N ALA A 509 -12.34 17.24 -17.28
CA ALA A 509 -11.73 15.96 -16.93
C ALA A 509 -12.78 14.89 -16.58
N VAL A 510 -13.78 15.22 -15.74
CA VAL A 510 -14.89 14.30 -15.40
C VAL A 510 -15.68 13.88 -16.65
N ARG A 511 -16.07 14.85 -17.49
CA ARG A 511 -16.75 14.55 -18.76
C ARG A 511 -15.88 13.75 -19.73
N HIS A 512 -14.57 13.91 -19.67
CA HIS A 512 -13.64 13.16 -20.49
C HIS A 512 -13.57 11.70 -20.04
N ALA A 513 -13.37 11.46 -18.73
CA ALA A 513 -13.37 10.13 -18.14
C ALA A 513 -14.70 9.38 -18.39
N PHE A 514 -15.83 10.05 -18.19
CA PHE A 514 -17.17 9.46 -18.39
C PHE A 514 -17.40 8.91 -19.81
N LYS A 515 -16.76 9.49 -20.85
CA LYS A 515 -16.86 8.97 -22.23
C LYS A 515 -16.26 7.58 -22.41
N PHE A 516 -15.37 7.18 -21.51
CA PHE A 516 -14.68 5.89 -21.52
C PHE A 516 -15.17 4.94 -20.42
N GLY A 517 -16.05 5.39 -19.52
CA GLY A 517 -16.70 4.55 -18.53
C GLY A 517 -17.75 3.61 -19.12
N SER A 518 -18.18 2.62 -18.34
CA SER A 518 -19.16 1.61 -18.74
C SER A 518 -20.53 2.20 -19.11
N ARG A 519 -20.88 3.39 -18.57
CA ARG A 519 -22.19 4.06 -18.73
C ARG A 519 -22.22 5.23 -19.70
N ARG A 520 -21.24 5.34 -20.61
CA ARG A 520 -21.10 6.45 -21.58
C ARG A 520 -22.33 6.78 -22.43
N GLU A 521 -23.28 5.86 -22.59
CA GLU A 521 -24.51 6.04 -23.38
C GLU A 521 -25.68 6.60 -22.57
N GLN A 522 -25.58 6.63 -21.23
CA GLN A 522 -26.65 7.11 -20.35
C GLN A 522 -26.61 8.63 -20.18
N LYS A 523 -27.79 9.25 -20.17
CA LYS A 523 -27.95 10.70 -19.91
C LYS A 523 -28.23 10.94 -18.42
N VAL A 524 -27.21 10.75 -17.59
CA VAL A 524 -27.30 10.96 -16.13
C VAL A 524 -27.34 12.45 -15.78
N TYR A 525 -26.47 13.25 -16.39
CA TYR A 525 -26.40 14.70 -16.15
C TYR A 525 -27.55 15.46 -16.83
N LYS A 526 -28.59 15.82 -16.06
CA LYS A 526 -29.73 16.64 -16.49
C LYS A 526 -29.81 17.94 -15.65
N PRO A 527 -30.46 19.01 -16.16
CA PRO A 527 -30.76 20.20 -15.35
C PRO A 527 -31.71 19.85 -14.20
N GLU A 528 -31.40 20.27 -12.99
CA GLU A 528 -32.22 20.08 -11.80
C GLU A 528 -33.15 21.29 -11.57
N ALA A 529 -34.30 21.07 -10.95
CA ALA A 529 -35.13 22.15 -10.41
C ALA A 529 -34.58 22.55 -9.04
N GLU A 530 -34.34 23.85 -8.81
CA GLU A 530 -33.72 24.39 -7.59
C GLU A 530 -34.62 25.44 -6.92
N ASP A 531 -35.86 25.11 -6.59
CA ASP A 531 -36.81 26.06 -6.02
C ASP A 531 -36.89 26.05 -4.48
N VAL A 532 -36.35 25.03 -3.83
CA VAL A 532 -36.10 24.99 -2.38
C VAL A 532 -34.61 24.79 -2.11
N SER A 533 -34.00 25.63 -1.28
CA SER A 533 -32.63 25.43 -0.80
C SER A 533 -32.62 24.66 0.52
N PHE A 534 -31.68 23.74 0.66
CA PHE A 534 -31.49 22.89 1.83
C PHE A 534 -30.10 23.08 2.42
N LYS A 535 -29.99 23.11 3.74
CA LYS A 535 -28.70 23.17 4.45
C LYS A 535 -28.75 22.27 5.68
N ILE A 536 -27.87 21.27 5.73
CA ILE A 536 -27.67 20.45 6.92
C ILE A 536 -26.62 21.11 7.83
N THR A 537 -26.88 21.11 9.13
CA THR A 537 -25.95 21.52 10.18
C THR A 537 -25.76 20.34 11.13
N ILE A 538 -24.54 19.83 11.20
CA ILE A 538 -24.15 18.68 12.00
C ILE A 538 -22.77 18.94 12.61
N PRO A 539 -22.52 18.59 13.88
CA PRO A 539 -21.19 18.73 14.45
C PRO A 539 -20.23 17.72 13.81
N PRO A 540 -19.02 18.15 13.39
CA PRO A 540 -18.06 17.24 12.76
C PRO A 540 -17.44 16.24 13.75
N VAL A 541 -17.26 16.67 15.00
CA VAL A 541 -16.64 15.89 16.08
C VAL A 541 -17.45 16.10 17.35
N VAL A 542 -17.72 15.01 18.05
CA VAL A 542 -18.41 15.01 19.34
C VAL A 542 -17.60 14.17 20.31
N ALA A 543 -17.45 14.62 21.55
CA ALA A 543 -16.78 13.79 22.55
C ALA A 543 -17.60 12.52 22.82
N THR A 544 -16.96 11.34 22.82
CA THR A 544 -17.65 10.06 23.05
C THR A 544 -18.47 10.10 24.34
N GLY A 545 -19.74 9.71 24.28
CA GLY A 545 -20.66 9.72 25.42
C GLY A 545 -21.31 11.08 25.70
N LYS A 546 -21.38 11.95 24.68
CA LYS A 546 -22.15 13.21 24.68
C LYS A 546 -23.26 13.18 23.63
N ASP A 547 -24.35 13.86 23.94
CA ASP A 547 -25.46 14.06 23.01
C ASP A 547 -25.07 15.08 21.92
N PHE A 548 -25.72 15.01 20.77
CA PHE A 548 -25.60 16.01 19.71
C PHE A 548 -26.87 16.14 18.88
N ASN A 549 -27.00 17.22 18.12
CA ASN A 549 -28.17 17.53 17.30
C ASN A 549 -27.80 17.54 15.81
N VAL A 550 -28.73 17.09 14.98
CA VAL A 550 -28.67 17.18 13.51
C VAL A 550 -29.84 18.04 13.05
N GLN A 551 -29.54 19.17 12.40
CA GLN A 551 -30.53 20.13 11.93
C GLN A 551 -30.53 20.24 10.40
N LEU A 552 -31.69 20.34 9.78
CA LEU A 552 -31.89 20.64 8.36
C LEU A 552 -32.72 21.92 8.22
N ASP A 553 -32.13 22.93 7.59
CA ASP A 553 -32.79 24.18 7.23
C ASP A 553 -33.32 24.09 5.80
N LEU A 554 -34.55 24.55 5.60
CA LEU A 554 -35.26 24.57 4.33
C LEU A 554 -35.73 25.98 4.04
N LYS A 555 -35.46 26.48 2.83
CA LYS A 555 -35.98 27.77 2.37
C LYS A 555 -36.58 27.66 0.98
N ASN A 556 -37.85 28.04 0.84
CA ASN A 556 -38.52 28.14 -0.44
C ASN A 556 -38.09 29.43 -1.16
N ASN A 557 -37.35 29.31 -2.26
CA ASN A 557 -36.90 30.44 -3.08
C ASN A 557 -37.86 30.73 -4.24
N GLY A 558 -38.98 29.99 -4.32
CA GLY A 558 -40.00 30.15 -5.34
C GLY A 558 -41.18 31.02 -4.88
N ASN A 559 -42.01 31.38 -5.86
CA ASN A 559 -43.19 32.23 -5.65
C ASN A 559 -44.48 31.44 -5.38
N SER A 560 -44.37 30.15 -5.05
CA SER A 560 -45.51 29.26 -4.85
C SER A 560 -45.29 28.39 -3.62
N ILE A 561 -46.37 27.98 -2.97
CA ILE A 561 -46.32 27.07 -1.83
C ILE A 561 -45.63 25.76 -2.25
N ARG A 562 -44.79 25.22 -1.36
CA ARG A 562 -44.09 23.96 -1.52
C ARG A 562 -44.34 23.03 -0.35
N ASP A 563 -44.70 21.80 -0.65
CA ASP A 563 -44.78 20.74 0.34
C ASP A 563 -43.53 19.89 0.23
N VAL A 564 -42.83 19.76 1.35
CA VAL A 564 -41.57 19.05 1.44
C VAL A 564 -41.73 17.88 2.40
N LYS A 565 -41.37 16.70 1.93
CA LYS A 565 -41.19 15.51 2.79
C LYS A 565 -39.70 15.35 3.04
N ALA A 566 -39.27 15.42 4.30
CA ALA A 566 -37.88 15.31 4.69
C ALA A 566 -37.68 14.19 5.73
N THR A 567 -36.56 13.48 5.66
CA THR A 567 -36.20 12.38 6.56
C THR A 567 -34.76 12.56 7.03
N LEU A 568 -34.55 12.50 8.35
CA LEU A 568 -33.24 12.50 9.00
C LEU A 568 -32.99 11.13 9.65
N THR A 569 -31.85 10.51 9.35
CA THR A 569 -31.47 9.18 9.87
C THR A 569 -30.05 9.20 10.39
N ALA A 570 -29.81 8.61 11.57
CA ALA A 570 -28.49 8.40 12.15
C ALA A 570 -28.23 6.90 12.38
N LEU A 571 -27.07 6.41 11.92
CA LEU A 571 -26.63 5.01 12.08
C LEU A 571 -25.17 4.95 12.54
N THR A 572 -24.79 3.92 13.29
CA THR A 572 -23.37 3.62 13.51
C THR A 572 -22.75 3.08 12.21
N SER A 573 -21.44 3.28 12.03
CA SER A 573 -20.75 2.87 10.79
C SER A 573 -19.30 2.42 11.04
N PHE A 574 -18.75 1.67 10.09
CA PHE A 574 -17.31 1.39 10.01
C PHE A 574 -16.58 2.49 9.25
N TYR A 575 -15.25 2.59 9.38
CA TYR A 575 -14.50 3.60 8.61
C TYR A 575 -14.64 3.45 7.09
N THR A 576 -15.02 2.27 6.59
CA THR A 576 -15.33 2.01 5.17
C THR A 576 -16.64 2.64 4.69
N GLY A 577 -17.36 3.35 5.56
CA GLY A 577 -18.65 3.96 5.25
C GLY A 577 -19.80 2.96 5.17
N VAL A 578 -19.59 1.73 5.63
CA VAL A 578 -20.64 0.71 5.70
C VAL A 578 -21.47 0.98 6.97
N PRO A 579 -22.78 1.26 6.85
CA PRO A 579 -23.67 1.40 8.00
C PRO A 579 -23.82 0.10 8.78
N SER A 580 -24.21 0.19 10.05
CA SER A 580 -24.49 -0.98 10.88
C SER A 580 -25.82 -0.86 11.62
N ASP A 581 -25.86 -0.18 12.76
CA ASP A 581 -27.05 -0.17 13.62
C ASP A 581 -27.74 1.18 13.57
N ARG A 582 -29.06 1.18 13.34
CA ARG A 582 -29.87 2.41 13.31
C ARG A 582 -30.03 2.94 14.73
N ILE A 583 -29.58 4.18 14.94
CA ILE A 583 -29.73 4.89 16.22
C ILE A 583 -31.09 5.61 16.23
N LYS A 584 -31.36 6.41 15.18
CA LYS A 584 -32.59 7.23 15.10
C LYS A 584 -33.00 7.48 13.66
N CYS A 585 -34.30 7.60 13.42
CA CYS A 585 -34.87 7.99 12.13
C CYS A 585 -36.17 8.76 12.36
N GLN A 586 -36.33 9.91 11.70
CA GLN A 586 -37.53 10.72 11.80
C GLN A 586 -37.90 11.35 10.44
N THR A 587 -39.19 11.33 10.12
CA THR A 587 -39.74 11.93 8.90
C THR A 587 -40.64 13.11 9.25
N PHE A 588 -40.58 14.15 8.43
CA PHE A 588 -41.25 15.44 8.59
C PHE A 588 -42.00 15.78 7.30
N GLU A 589 -43.22 16.29 7.44
CA GLU A 589 -44.02 16.83 6.35
C GLU A 589 -44.19 18.34 6.60
N ILE A 590 -43.68 19.16 5.69
CA ILE A 590 -43.48 20.60 5.90
C ILE A 590 -44.08 21.35 4.72
N THR A 591 -45.05 22.22 4.98
CA THR A 591 -45.51 23.21 3.99
C THR A 591 -44.72 24.50 4.16
N LEU A 592 -44.13 24.99 3.06
CA LEU A 592 -43.38 26.23 2.96
C LEU A 592 -44.14 27.23 2.09
N ASP A 593 -44.51 28.37 2.67
CA ASP A 593 -44.98 29.53 1.91
C ASP A 593 -43.87 30.10 1.02
N PRO A 594 -44.19 30.92 0.00
CA PRO A 594 -43.17 31.66 -0.76
C PRO A 594 -42.21 32.42 0.17
N ASP A 595 -40.91 32.36 -0.11
CA ASP A 595 -39.82 32.96 0.69
C ASP A 595 -39.73 32.50 2.16
N GLN A 596 -40.50 31.49 2.58
CA GLN A 596 -40.47 30.99 3.96
C GLN A 596 -39.25 30.10 4.21
N GLU A 597 -38.69 30.23 5.41
CA GLU A 597 -37.64 29.39 5.97
C GLU A 597 -38.16 28.63 7.19
N LYS A 598 -37.82 27.34 7.30
CA LYS A 598 -38.11 26.48 8.46
C LYS A 598 -36.91 25.56 8.73
N SER A 599 -36.79 25.14 9.98
CA SER A 599 -35.79 24.17 10.42
C SER A 599 -36.47 22.96 11.05
N ILE A 600 -35.90 21.79 10.81
CA ILE A 600 -36.26 20.52 11.47
C ILE A 600 -34.99 19.89 12.02
N ASP A 601 -35.10 19.12 13.11
CA ASP A 601 -33.93 18.52 13.74
C ASP A 601 -34.24 17.21 14.47
N ILE A 602 -33.18 16.45 14.75
CA ILE A 602 -33.21 15.28 15.63
C ILE A 602 -32.07 15.35 16.65
N ASP A 603 -32.37 15.02 17.91
CA ASP A 603 -31.36 14.79 18.95
C ASP A 603 -30.87 13.33 18.93
N VAL A 604 -29.55 13.14 18.89
CA VAL A 604 -28.88 11.85 19.01
C VAL A 604 -28.26 11.76 20.40
N LEU A 605 -28.84 10.93 21.26
CA LEU A 605 -28.46 10.84 22.68
C LEU A 605 -27.36 9.80 22.89
N ALA A 606 -26.47 10.04 23.86
CA ALA A 606 -25.40 9.12 24.22
C ALA A 606 -25.92 7.72 24.58
N ASP A 607 -27.00 7.66 25.35
CA ASP A 607 -27.60 6.39 25.76
C ASP A 607 -28.13 5.57 24.57
N ASP A 608 -28.47 6.22 23.44
CA ASP A 608 -28.99 5.55 22.24
C ASP A 608 -27.87 4.90 21.41
N TYR A 609 -26.63 5.42 21.45
CA TYR A 609 -25.54 4.96 20.58
C TYR A 609 -24.43 4.22 21.30
N MET A 610 -24.22 4.42 22.60
CA MET A 610 -23.02 3.93 23.31
C MET A 610 -22.84 2.40 23.25
N GLU A 611 -23.93 1.64 23.27
CA GLU A 611 -23.88 0.16 23.15
C GLU A 611 -23.76 -0.33 21.70
N LEU A 612 -24.02 0.53 20.72
CA LEU A 612 -24.03 0.20 19.30
C LEU A 612 -22.69 0.53 18.59
N LEU A 613 -21.77 1.19 19.29
CA LEU A 613 -20.53 1.71 18.73
C LEU A 613 -19.68 0.63 18.06
N LYS A 614 -19.12 1.00 16.92
CA LYS A 614 -18.10 0.22 16.21
C LYS A 614 -16.71 0.65 16.65
N PRO A 615 -15.65 -0.14 16.39
CA PRO A 615 -14.29 0.19 16.81
C PRO A 615 -13.82 1.60 16.39
N ASP A 616 -14.30 2.10 15.25
CA ASP A 616 -13.95 3.42 14.71
C ASP A 616 -14.76 4.58 15.33
N ALA A 617 -15.81 4.28 16.11
CA ALA A 617 -16.68 5.25 16.79
C ALA A 617 -17.30 6.32 15.86
N LEU A 618 -17.79 5.91 14.69
CA LEU A 618 -18.38 6.80 13.68
C LEU A 618 -19.90 6.68 13.62
N ILE A 619 -20.58 7.83 13.46
CA ILE A 619 -22.03 7.90 13.18
C ILE A 619 -22.24 8.54 11.80
N GLN A 620 -22.84 7.79 10.90
CA GLN A 620 -23.31 8.30 9.60
C GLN A 620 -24.70 8.92 9.74
N VAL A 621 -24.86 10.09 9.14
CA VAL A 621 -26.13 10.83 9.13
C VAL A 621 -26.57 11.09 7.70
N TYR A 622 -27.82 10.72 7.43
CA TYR A 622 -28.49 10.93 6.15
C TYR A 622 -29.59 11.97 6.30
N ALA A 623 -29.60 12.96 5.40
CA ALA A 623 -30.71 13.87 5.20
C ALA A 623 -31.24 13.73 3.78
N LYS A 624 -32.50 13.35 3.65
CA LYS A 624 -33.21 13.26 2.37
C LYS A 624 -34.41 14.19 2.40
N ALA A 625 -34.64 14.95 1.33
CA ALA A 625 -35.85 15.75 1.16
C ALA A 625 -36.37 15.66 -0.27
N ARG A 626 -37.70 15.76 -0.43
CA ARG A 626 -38.37 15.83 -1.73
C ARG A 626 -39.44 16.91 -1.72
N VAL A 627 -39.37 17.80 -2.71
CA VAL A 627 -40.40 18.79 -3.00
C VAL A 627 -41.47 18.14 -3.87
N GLN A 628 -42.69 18.00 -3.35
CA GLN A 628 -43.74 17.21 -4.00
C GLN A 628 -44.18 17.78 -5.35
N GLN A 629 -44.19 19.11 -5.49
CA GLN A 629 -44.69 19.80 -6.67
C GLN A 629 -43.72 19.76 -7.86
N THR A 630 -42.42 19.89 -7.62
CA THR A 630 -41.40 19.97 -8.68
C THR A 630 -40.63 18.67 -8.87
N GLY A 631 -40.73 17.74 -7.91
CA GLY A 631 -39.92 16.54 -7.89
C GLY A 631 -38.46 16.80 -7.49
N GLN A 632 -38.09 18.04 -7.14
CA GLN A 632 -36.75 18.38 -6.64
C GLN A 632 -36.43 17.46 -5.45
N ALA A 633 -35.29 16.79 -5.52
CA ALA A 633 -34.74 16.00 -4.44
C ALA A 633 -33.49 16.65 -3.87
N PHE A 634 -33.27 16.43 -2.59
CA PHE A 634 -32.03 16.75 -1.90
C PHE A 634 -31.61 15.53 -1.12
N VAL A 635 -30.33 15.15 -1.25
CA VAL A 635 -29.75 14.07 -0.46
C VAL A 635 -28.38 14.53 0.02
N ARG A 636 -28.12 14.34 1.31
CA ARG A 636 -26.81 14.61 1.90
C ARG A 636 -26.46 13.53 2.91
N GLU A 637 -25.19 13.15 2.89
CA GLU A 637 -24.59 12.23 3.86
C GLU A 637 -23.36 12.88 4.49
N ASP A 638 -23.29 12.82 5.81
CA ASP A 638 -22.15 13.31 6.59
C ASP A 638 -21.81 12.35 7.75
N THR A 639 -20.59 12.44 8.25
CA THR A 639 -20.08 11.57 9.30
C THR A 639 -19.72 12.39 10.54
N VAL A 640 -20.19 11.94 11.70
CA VAL A 640 -19.79 12.45 13.02
C VAL A 640 -18.75 11.51 13.61
N ASP A 641 -17.60 12.07 13.96
CA ASP A 641 -16.54 11.36 14.69
C ASP A 641 -16.76 11.48 16.20
N LEU A 642 -16.94 10.35 16.89
CA LEU A 642 -17.01 10.30 18.34
C LEU A 642 -15.61 10.14 18.94
N SER A 643 -14.95 11.27 19.18
CA SER A 643 -13.58 11.27 19.68
C SER A 643 -13.49 11.03 21.20
N PRO A 644 -12.62 10.13 21.67
CA PRO A 644 -12.50 9.80 23.10
C PRO A 644 -12.05 10.97 23.99
N SER A 645 -11.51 12.06 23.44
CA SER A 645 -11.43 13.36 24.12
C SER A 645 -10.92 14.45 23.16
N MET A 646 -11.51 15.65 23.19
CA MET A 646 -10.99 16.83 22.47
C MET A 646 -9.90 17.60 23.25
N GLU A 647 -9.58 17.24 24.50
CA GLU A 647 -8.78 18.09 25.42
C GLU A 647 -7.58 17.40 26.12
N VAL A 648 -7.36 16.08 25.98
CA VAL A 648 -6.37 15.33 26.78
C VAL A 648 -5.44 14.46 25.93
N ASP A 649 -4.12 14.68 26.06
CA ASP A 649 -3.06 13.73 25.69
C ASP A 649 -3.19 12.45 26.54
N VAL A 650 -3.96 11.47 26.05
CA VAL A 650 -4.23 10.21 26.77
C VAL A 650 -3.04 9.27 26.83
N LEU A 651 -2.03 9.44 25.96
CA LEU A 651 -0.81 8.66 25.92
C LEU A 651 0.41 9.58 25.93
N LYS A 652 1.24 9.47 26.96
CA LYS A 652 2.46 10.28 27.11
C LYS A 652 3.69 9.38 27.17
N LEU A 653 4.72 9.78 26.42
CA LEU A 653 6.01 9.09 26.36
C LEU A 653 7.08 9.97 27.00
N GLN A 654 7.97 9.33 27.75
CA GLN A 654 9.15 9.95 28.31
C GLN A 654 10.35 9.05 28.01
N ALA A 655 11.29 9.57 27.23
CA ALA A 655 12.58 8.95 26.93
C ALA A 655 13.67 10.04 26.96
N PRO A 656 14.95 9.70 27.15
CA PRO A 656 16.04 10.66 26.97
C PRO A 656 16.05 11.21 25.54
N GLU A 657 16.36 12.50 25.37
CA GLU A 657 16.52 13.07 24.02
C GLU A 657 17.77 12.54 23.31
N ARG A 658 18.79 12.14 24.10
CA ARG A 658 20.08 11.64 23.62
C ARG A 658 20.50 10.41 24.39
N VAL A 659 20.98 9.39 23.67
CA VAL A 659 21.52 8.14 24.26
C VAL A 659 22.80 7.73 23.55
N ASN A 660 23.65 6.99 24.26
CA ASN A 660 24.86 6.41 23.68
C ASN A 660 24.53 5.10 22.96
N ARG A 661 25.21 4.85 21.85
CA ARG A 661 25.09 3.60 21.10
C ARG A 661 25.45 2.42 21.99
N SER A 662 24.67 1.35 21.90
CA SER A 662 24.85 0.12 22.67
C SER A 662 24.72 0.25 24.20
N GLU A 663 24.31 1.41 24.71
CA GLU A 663 23.98 1.57 26.13
C GLU A 663 22.47 1.44 26.36
N PRO A 664 22.03 0.84 27.49
CA PRO A 664 20.62 0.74 27.83
C PRO A 664 20.05 2.09 28.27
N PHE A 665 18.81 2.38 27.86
CA PHE A 665 18.05 3.54 28.32
C PHE A 665 16.58 3.17 28.59
N GLU A 666 15.90 3.98 29.40
CA GLU A 666 14.50 3.73 29.79
C GLU A 666 13.52 4.52 28.94
N LEU A 667 12.48 3.83 28.46
CA LEU A 667 11.26 4.41 27.91
C LEU A 667 10.14 4.24 28.93
N ARG A 668 9.55 5.35 29.37
CA ARG A 668 8.38 5.37 30.24
C ARG A 668 7.13 5.73 29.43
N MET A 669 6.09 4.91 29.53
CA MET A 669 4.80 5.07 28.85
C MET A 669 3.72 5.27 29.90
N LYS A 670 2.91 6.31 29.73
CA LYS A 670 1.80 6.63 30.61
C LYS A 670 0.51 6.73 29.81
N PHE A 671 -0.51 5.97 30.18
CA PHE A 671 -1.85 6.06 29.60
C PHE A 671 -2.88 6.47 30.66
N THR A 672 -3.81 7.36 30.31
CA THR A 672 -4.92 7.81 31.17
C THR A 672 -6.25 7.42 30.52
N ASN A 673 -7.12 6.68 31.23
CA ASN A 673 -8.42 6.27 30.72
C ASN A 673 -9.38 7.47 30.58
N PRO A 674 -9.74 7.90 29.35
CA PRO A 674 -10.63 9.05 29.16
C PRO A 674 -12.13 8.66 29.24
N LEU A 675 -12.45 7.36 29.22
CA LEU A 675 -13.82 6.88 29.16
C LEU A 675 -14.47 6.87 30.55
N LYS A 676 -15.80 6.98 30.57
CA LYS A 676 -16.61 6.79 31.78
C LYS A 676 -16.78 5.32 32.18
N ILE A 677 -16.21 4.39 31.40
CA ILE A 677 -16.26 2.94 31.65
C ILE A 677 -14.84 2.39 31.90
N PRO A 678 -14.71 1.24 32.61
CA PRO A 678 -13.41 0.60 32.80
C PRO A 678 -12.82 0.05 31.50
N ILE A 679 -11.51 0.20 31.30
CA ILE A 679 -10.76 -0.38 30.18
C ILE A 679 -10.15 -1.72 30.59
N THR A 680 -10.36 -2.76 29.77
CA THR A 680 -9.87 -4.12 29.99
C THR A 680 -8.89 -4.57 28.91
N LYS A 681 -7.97 -5.46 29.27
CA LYS A 681 -6.94 -6.03 28.36
C LYS A 681 -6.12 -4.96 27.63
N GLY A 682 -5.78 -3.87 28.33
CA GLY A 682 -4.88 -2.85 27.81
C GLY A 682 -3.52 -3.46 27.46
N MET A 683 -2.85 -2.93 26.44
CA MET A 683 -1.49 -3.32 26.07
C MET A 683 -0.75 -2.17 25.41
N PHE A 684 0.53 -2.04 25.71
CA PHE A 684 1.46 -1.21 24.93
C PHE A 684 2.18 -2.07 23.90
N ARG A 685 2.31 -1.56 22.68
CA ARG A 685 3.17 -2.11 21.64
C ARG A 685 4.18 -1.04 21.23
N ILE A 686 5.44 -1.43 21.19
CA ILE A 686 6.59 -0.53 21.04
C ILE A 686 7.41 -1.00 19.85
N GLU A 687 7.79 -0.06 18.99
CA GLU A 687 8.59 -0.32 17.80
C GLU A 687 9.49 0.88 17.51
N ALA A 688 10.73 0.60 17.13
CA ALA A 688 11.73 1.61 16.77
C ALA A 688 12.83 0.96 15.93
N ALA A 689 13.03 1.47 14.71
CA ALA A 689 14.04 0.98 13.77
C ALA A 689 15.42 0.92 14.44
N HIS A 690 16.10 -0.23 14.28
CA HIS A 690 17.42 -0.53 14.86
C HIS A 690 17.53 -0.46 16.40
N ILE A 691 16.40 -0.44 17.11
CA ILE A 691 16.32 -0.52 18.58
C ILE A 691 15.51 -1.75 18.98
N VAL A 692 14.27 -1.82 18.51
CA VAL A 692 13.33 -2.90 18.85
C VAL A 692 12.32 -3.08 17.71
N ARG A 693 12.27 -4.28 17.14
CA ARG A 693 11.33 -4.62 16.04
C ARG A 693 9.87 -4.56 16.48
N SER A 694 9.55 -5.24 17.59
CA SER A 694 8.20 -5.28 18.14
C SER A 694 8.27 -5.78 19.58
N LYS A 695 7.79 -4.97 20.53
CA LYS A 695 7.72 -5.35 21.95
C LYS A 695 6.33 -5.05 22.50
N VAL A 696 5.69 -6.07 23.03
CA VAL A 696 4.34 -5.99 23.59
C VAL A 696 4.39 -6.10 25.12
N ILE A 697 3.74 -5.17 25.81
CA ILE A 697 3.61 -5.13 27.27
C ILE A 697 2.12 -5.13 27.63
N PRO A 698 1.56 -6.27 28.06
CA PRO A 698 0.16 -6.36 28.46
C PRO A 698 -0.06 -5.74 29.85
N ILE A 699 -1.13 -4.96 29.98
CA ILE A 699 -1.62 -4.41 31.24
C ILE A 699 -2.49 -5.45 31.93
N LYS A 700 -2.07 -5.87 33.12
CA LYS A 700 -2.72 -6.97 33.86
C LYS A 700 -4.01 -6.52 34.55
N GLN A 701 -4.07 -5.26 34.98
CA GLN A 701 -5.22 -4.69 35.68
C GLN A 701 -6.21 -4.00 34.75
N THR A 702 -7.49 -4.01 35.14
CA THR A 702 -8.51 -3.14 34.56
C THR A 702 -8.22 -1.69 34.95
N ILE A 703 -8.29 -0.76 34.00
CA ILE A 703 -8.05 0.66 34.21
C ILE A 703 -9.40 1.35 34.44
N ALA A 704 -9.66 1.80 35.67
CA ALA A 704 -10.91 2.48 36.01
C ALA A 704 -11.08 3.83 35.27
N PRO A 705 -12.31 4.38 35.17
CA PRO A 705 -12.53 5.71 34.60
C PRO A 705 -11.63 6.78 35.23
N GLY A 706 -10.94 7.56 34.40
CA GLY A 706 -10.00 8.60 34.84
C GLY A 706 -8.70 8.11 35.49
N ALA A 707 -8.51 6.80 35.66
CA ALA A 707 -7.28 6.24 36.23
C ALA A 707 -6.13 6.21 35.22
N GLU A 708 -4.92 6.14 35.74
CA GLU A 708 -3.68 6.12 34.94
C GLU A 708 -2.95 4.79 35.11
N VAL A 709 -2.29 4.35 34.05
CA VAL A 709 -1.33 3.24 34.06
C VAL A 709 0.02 3.73 33.55
N VAL A 710 1.09 3.28 34.19
CA VAL A 710 2.46 3.62 33.82
C VAL A 710 3.26 2.33 33.70
N GLU A 711 3.89 2.15 32.55
CA GLU A 711 4.83 1.05 32.29
C GLU A 711 6.17 1.61 31.87
N THR A 712 7.24 0.86 32.14
CA THR A 712 8.61 1.24 31.75
C THR A 712 9.30 0.06 31.09
N CYS A 713 10.07 0.32 30.04
CA CYS A 713 10.92 -0.70 29.45
C CYS A 713 12.31 -0.18 29.12
N VAL A 714 13.31 -1.06 29.25
CA VAL A 714 14.68 -0.79 28.84
C VAL A 714 14.85 -1.15 27.37
N LEU A 715 15.51 -0.26 26.61
CA LEU A 715 15.82 -0.36 25.19
C LEU A 715 17.32 -0.09 24.96
N THR A 716 17.85 -0.52 23.82
CA THR A 716 19.26 -0.29 23.43
C THR A 716 19.32 0.04 21.94
N ALA A 717 19.94 1.17 21.59
CA ALA A 717 20.06 1.60 20.21
C ALA A 717 21.34 1.09 19.53
N LYS A 718 21.22 0.62 18.29
CA LYS A 718 22.35 0.02 17.55
C LYS A 718 22.99 0.94 16.52
N LEU A 719 22.21 1.82 15.88
CA LEU A 719 22.70 2.74 14.85
C LEU A 719 22.74 4.18 15.36
N LEU A 720 23.71 4.95 14.86
CA LEU A 720 23.89 6.36 15.14
C LEU A 720 22.85 7.20 14.38
N GLY A 721 22.56 8.41 14.91
CA GLY A 721 21.71 9.38 14.24
C GLY A 721 20.31 9.51 14.85
N GLN A 722 19.40 10.14 14.11
CA GLN A 722 18.04 10.39 14.57
C GLN A 722 17.15 9.18 14.33
N THR A 723 16.52 8.68 15.40
CA THR A 723 15.50 7.63 15.35
C THR A 723 14.22 8.09 16.05
N GLU A 724 13.15 7.33 15.92
CA GLU A 724 11.84 7.60 16.50
C GLU A 724 11.34 6.34 17.18
N ILE A 725 10.82 6.48 18.40
CA ILE A 725 10.18 5.40 19.13
C ILE A 725 8.67 5.57 19.00
N LEU A 726 8.02 4.55 18.44
CA LEU A 726 6.58 4.49 18.26
C LEU A 726 5.97 3.63 19.36
N VAL A 727 4.87 4.13 19.94
CA VAL A 727 4.09 3.38 20.93
C VAL A 727 2.61 3.42 20.55
N ASN A 728 1.99 2.24 20.50
CA ASN A 728 0.56 2.06 20.37
C ASN A 728 -0.01 1.54 21.69
N PHE A 729 -1.06 2.19 22.20
CA PHE A 729 -1.91 1.63 23.25
C PHE A 729 -3.21 1.09 22.64
N SER A 730 -3.56 -0.16 22.96
CA SER A 730 -4.82 -0.77 22.53
C SER A 730 -5.47 -1.57 23.66
N SER A 731 -6.79 -1.73 23.58
CA SER A 731 -7.59 -2.50 24.54
C SER A 731 -8.84 -3.10 23.88
N ASP A 732 -9.74 -3.70 24.68
CA ASP A 732 -11.04 -4.14 24.18
C ASP A 732 -11.99 -2.96 23.86
N GLN A 733 -11.81 -1.80 24.50
CA GLN A 733 -12.69 -0.62 24.37
C GLN A 733 -12.08 0.52 23.55
N MET A 734 -10.76 0.57 23.42
CA MET A 734 -10.06 1.65 22.73
C MET A 734 -9.03 1.11 21.75
N VAL A 735 -9.04 1.71 20.57
CA VAL A 735 -8.11 1.43 19.49
C VAL A 735 -7.59 2.77 18.98
N GLY A 736 -6.56 2.76 18.13
CA GLY A 736 -6.17 3.99 17.46
C GLY A 736 -5.30 4.95 18.28
N ILE A 737 -4.79 4.56 19.45
CA ILE A 737 -4.03 5.46 20.33
C ILE A 737 -2.52 5.30 20.08
N TYR A 738 -1.92 6.29 19.44
CA TYR A 738 -0.49 6.29 19.11
C TYR A 738 0.20 7.50 19.70
N ALA A 739 1.46 7.31 20.10
CA ALA A 739 2.38 8.38 20.40
C ALA A 739 3.75 8.03 19.83
N SER A 740 4.55 9.04 19.57
CA SER A 740 5.94 8.87 19.15
C SER A 740 6.84 9.88 19.83
N THR A 741 8.10 9.52 20.03
CA THR A 741 9.12 10.44 20.56
C THR A 741 10.42 10.30 19.78
N ASN A 742 11.06 11.42 19.50
CA ASN A 742 12.34 11.44 18.81
C ASN A 742 13.48 11.10 19.79
N LEU A 743 14.52 10.48 19.25
CA LEU A 743 15.72 10.09 19.97
C LEU A 743 16.95 10.33 19.09
N TYR A 744 18.01 10.90 19.65
CA TYR A 744 19.30 11.01 18.96
C TYR A 744 20.32 10.05 19.57
N VAL A 745 20.88 9.16 18.74
CA VAL A 745 21.88 8.18 19.14
C VAL A 745 23.27 8.69 18.77
N HIS A 746 24.15 8.81 19.76
CA HIS A 746 25.52 9.26 19.59
C HIS A 746 26.54 8.21 20.05
N ILE A 747 27.82 8.47 19.77
CA ILE A 747 28.94 7.53 19.97
C ILE A 747 29.07 7.12 21.42
#